data_AF-A0A8B7ZF70-F1
#
_entry.id   AF-A0A8B7ZF70-F1
#
_cell.length_a   1.000
_cell.length_b   1.000
_cell.length_c   1.000
_cell.angle_alpha   90.00
_cell.angle_beta   90.00
_cell.angle_gamma   90.00
#
_symmetry.space_group_name_H-M   'P 1'
#
loop_
_entity.id
_entity.type
_entity.pdbx_description
1 polymer ?
#
loop_
_entity_poly.entity_id
_entity_poly.type
_entity_poly.pdbx_seq_one_letter_code
_entity_poly.pdbx_strand_id
1 'polypeptide(L)'
;MLTGFGDAMTTTYSFIFLLLCGLGMGGAAGQATGINHKRVCIGNAGSTFLDSDFTYQSLKERFEGCTHVEGNLEMKFIRQSHYNMSFLNDIQEVTGYILILLYYPAVLSFPNLRVIQGSTLYNGNQALYVATNYHARLPEMGLRELHLPKLHEIVQGEVTFVDNRDLCYIQTIDWGDMREGLVPWFDEYGTSCTEEHVCAPNCPGGCWGSGPDMCQVLTRKNCSEICDYRCRGPTQADCCHRSCAAGCTGPSNKECLACLKFTMDDQCIEACPPRTVYQPDTFQNKPNPDFRYAYGKTCLTKCPDNAFEEGDTCVHSCSPGATTSNVPGENKCVKCDGPCPKVCDGTEEILYREHFDNGLLSNCTVIRRNIFIGTSSFDGDVFLGKQGITVELLEQLSTVQEVGGHVTIQGSHEQFTNLTFLRNLKKIYGQQLYRNSALYILSSSVQSLNLISLQRIESGDVNIKLNPQLCYADEALFERIGHRDMRVTVSHNRDLIDCVAEGHVCDPQCTPLGCWGPGPKQCARCQNAQIGDTCVASCDFFSQYAASEGTDHTPTICAHCDPECKGGCGGPGPRNCTECLHVKDGPFCRKECPISKYPDEDGVCQPCHRNCVMEKGCTGPGNALGQGGCVACHQALIDQNGVTVLECMPNGAPCSNDSFSFRVGESNILRLLGYSDGQLCQMCDHNCLGCYGAGPSSCRICKKYKREQECADECFAHQFPNLDNICQNCHRECRTCSGGSSPYDCIRCRHFEVLESENTYCAKECPPDYPYDDRKSHCVASCPENQYVNKATNVCMACHQQCLGGCFNDQRSSCFQCRNVRHGPDCLEKCPPGYMNNSGICIVDPSGVVPHMP
;
A
#
# COMPACT_ATOMS: atom_id res chain seq x y z
N MET A 1 -83.88 -14.96 -20.94
CA MET A 1 -84.44 -14.50 -19.65
C MET A 1 -83.96 -13.07 -19.40
N LEU A 2 -84.91 -12.13 -19.54
CA LEU A 2 -85.04 -10.76 -19.04
C LEU A 2 -83.77 -9.87 -18.89
N THR A 3 -83.61 -8.91 -19.81
CA THR A 3 -83.64 -7.41 -19.63
C THR A 3 -82.29 -6.79 -19.21
N GLY A 4 -81.72 -5.72 -19.78
CA GLY A 4 -82.15 -4.70 -20.75
C GLY A 4 -81.67 -3.32 -20.28
N PHE A 5 -81.09 -2.49 -21.18
CA PHE A 5 -80.76 -1.05 -21.06
C PHE A 5 -79.68 -0.67 -20.02
N GLY A 6 -78.84 0.37 -20.16
CA GLY A 6 -78.82 1.54 -21.02
C GLY A 6 -78.33 2.75 -20.19
N ASP A 7 -77.32 3.46 -20.72
CA ASP A 7 -76.94 4.86 -20.47
C ASP A 7 -76.46 5.39 -19.10
N ALA A 8 -75.17 5.74 -19.11
CA ALA A 8 -74.56 7.04 -18.78
C ALA A 8 -75.21 7.95 -17.71
N MET A 9 -74.45 8.21 -16.63
CA MET A 9 -74.20 9.59 -16.17
C MET A 9 -72.88 9.67 -15.37
N THR A 10 -72.09 10.66 -15.79
CA THR A 10 -70.91 11.27 -15.18
C THR A 10 -70.88 11.36 -13.65
N THR A 11 -69.78 10.90 -13.03
CA THR A 11 -69.13 11.56 -11.85
C THR A 11 -67.76 10.93 -11.55
N THR A 12 -66.70 11.73 -11.73
CA THR A 12 -65.45 11.80 -10.94
C THR A 12 -64.85 10.53 -10.31
N TYR A 13 -63.75 10.00 -10.87
CA TYR A 13 -62.74 9.23 -10.12
C TYR A 13 -61.33 9.48 -10.66
N SER A 14 -60.68 10.51 -10.13
CA SER A 14 -59.23 10.59 -9.92
C SER A 14 -59.03 10.86 -8.43
N PHE A 15 -57.96 10.32 -7.85
CA PHE A 15 -57.60 10.28 -6.42
C PHE A 15 -58.17 9.09 -5.63
N ILE A 16 -57.29 8.10 -5.37
CA ILE A 16 -56.94 7.55 -4.04
C ILE A 16 -55.89 6.44 -4.28
N PHE A 17 -54.61 6.77 -4.06
CA PHE A 17 -53.54 5.80 -3.76
C PHE A 17 -52.50 6.53 -2.89
N LEU A 18 -52.93 6.85 -1.67
CA LEU A 18 -52.12 7.28 -0.53
C LEU A 18 -52.97 6.96 0.71
N LEU A 19 -52.33 6.39 1.74
CA LEU A 19 -52.87 5.89 3.02
C LEU A 19 -53.23 4.40 3.08
N LEU A 20 -52.22 3.55 3.26
CA LEU A 20 -52.30 2.37 4.12
C LEU A 20 -50.89 2.04 4.66
N CYS A 21 -50.53 2.63 5.80
CA CYS A 21 -49.60 2.05 6.79
C CYS A 21 -49.67 2.88 8.07
N GLY A 22 -50.71 2.62 8.86
CA GLY A 22 -50.89 3.20 10.18
C GLY A 22 -51.71 2.26 11.04
N LEU A 23 -51.07 1.76 12.11
CA LEU A 23 -51.63 1.08 13.28
C LEU A 23 -51.94 -0.43 13.17
N GLY A 24 -50.98 -1.19 13.70
CA GLY A 24 -51.14 -2.57 14.14
C GLY A 24 -50.03 -2.92 15.13
N MET A 25 -50.04 -2.31 16.32
CA MET A 25 -49.23 -2.77 17.45
C MET A 25 -49.79 -4.11 17.96
N GLY A 26 -48.94 -5.14 17.95
CA GLY A 26 -49.15 -6.41 18.62
C GLY A 26 -47.80 -6.98 19.01
N GLY A 27 -47.40 -6.77 20.26
CA GLY A 27 -46.11 -7.19 20.77
C GLY A 27 -45.97 -8.71 20.83
N ALA A 28 -44.84 -9.20 20.36
CA ALA A 28 -44.26 -10.46 20.80
C ALA A 28 -42.89 -10.13 21.40
N ALA A 29 -42.83 -10.14 22.74
CA ALA A 29 -41.59 -10.07 23.49
C ALA A 29 -40.81 -11.38 23.25
N GLY A 30 -39.91 -11.37 22.28
CA GLY A 30 -38.80 -12.32 22.21
C GLY A 30 -37.63 -11.74 23.01
N GLN A 31 -37.26 -12.39 24.11
CA GLN A 31 -35.98 -12.15 24.76
C GLN A 31 -34.87 -12.46 23.75
N ALA A 32 -34.28 -11.42 23.17
CA ALA A 32 -33.06 -11.51 22.37
C ALA A 32 -31.92 -10.93 23.20
N THR A 33 -31.01 -11.83 23.56
CA THR A 33 -29.69 -11.56 24.15
C THR A 33 -28.96 -10.44 23.39
N GLY A 34 -28.35 -9.51 24.13
CA GLY A 34 -27.69 -8.33 23.57
C GLY A 34 -26.58 -8.65 22.58
N ILE A 35 -26.77 -8.21 21.34
CA ILE A 35 -25.74 -7.99 20.32
C ILE A 35 -26.13 -6.70 19.59
N ASN A 36 -25.34 -5.63 19.74
CA ASN A 36 -25.55 -4.35 19.04
C ASN A 36 -25.27 -4.54 17.54
N HIS A 37 -26.30 -4.78 16.72
CA HIS A 37 -26.14 -4.74 15.28
C HIS A 37 -25.86 -3.30 14.79
N LYS A 38 -24.82 -3.13 13.96
CA LYS A 38 -24.51 -1.88 13.26
C LYS A 38 -25.70 -1.48 12.37
N ARG A 39 -26.31 -0.32 12.61
CA ARG A 39 -27.34 0.26 11.73
C ARG A 39 -26.69 1.22 10.73
N VAL A 40 -26.84 0.90 9.45
CA VAL A 40 -26.33 1.70 8.31
C VAL A 40 -27.46 2.59 7.78
N CYS A 41 -27.14 3.85 7.45
CA CYS A 41 -28.08 4.80 6.86
C CYS A 41 -27.45 5.52 5.68
N ILE A 42 -28.25 5.83 4.67
CA ILE A 42 -27.81 6.58 3.49
C ILE A 42 -27.64 8.05 3.88
N GLY A 43 -26.48 8.61 3.58
CA GLY A 43 -26.16 10.03 3.79
C GLY A 43 -27.05 10.99 2.99
N ASN A 44 -26.82 12.28 3.16
CA ASN A 44 -27.51 13.35 2.44
C ASN A 44 -26.54 14.18 1.61
N ALA A 45 -27.00 14.69 0.47
CA ALA A 45 -26.22 15.56 -0.41
C ALA A 45 -27.15 16.53 -1.13
N GLY A 46 -26.79 17.83 -1.14
CA GLY A 46 -27.47 18.83 -1.96
C GLY A 46 -28.87 19.24 -1.49
N SER A 47 -29.25 18.96 -0.23
CA SER A 47 -30.54 19.42 0.32
C SER A 47 -30.64 20.95 0.31
N THR A 48 -31.65 21.47 -0.39
CA THR A 48 -31.93 22.91 -0.62
C THR A 48 -33.09 23.45 0.23
N PHE A 49 -33.56 22.69 1.22
CA PHE A 49 -34.65 23.14 2.08
C PHE A 49 -34.20 24.35 2.91
N LEU A 50 -34.79 25.51 2.63
CA LEU A 50 -34.51 26.76 3.36
C LEU A 50 -35.27 26.84 4.70
N ASP A 51 -36.24 25.94 4.91
CA ASP A 51 -37.03 25.84 6.13
C ASP A 51 -36.33 24.96 7.18
N SER A 52 -36.15 25.52 8.37
CA SER A 52 -35.40 24.90 9.47
C SER A 52 -36.16 23.72 10.08
N ASP A 53 -37.49 23.80 10.18
CA ASP A 53 -38.32 22.75 10.80
C ASP A 53 -38.33 21.50 9.92
N PHE A 54 -38.55 21.68 8.63
CA PHE A 54 -38.49 20.59 7.65
C PHE A 54 -37.11 19.94 7.60
N THR A 55 -36.05 20.76 7.62
CA THR A 55 -34.67 20.25 7.61
C THR A 55 -34.36 19.43 8.86
N TYR A 56 -34.76 19.90 10.04
CA TYR A 56 -34.58 19.15 11.29
C TYR A 56 -35.32 17.80 11.27
N GLN A 57 -36.60 17.78 10.87
CA GLN A 57 -37.37 16.53 10.81
C GLN A 57 -36.75 15.54 9.82
N SER A 58 -36.33 16.00 8.63
CA SER A 58 -35.68 15.15 7.63
C SER A 58 -34.36 14.55 8.12
N LEU A 59 -33.54 15.33 8.85
CA LEU A 59 -32.31 14.84 9.46
C LEU A 59 -32.60 13.82 10.57
N LYS A 60 -33.58 14.10 11.43
CA LYS A 60 -33.96 13.20 12.51
C LYS A 60 -34.47 11.86 11.97
N GLU A 61 -35.43 11.88 11.05
CA GLU A 61 -35.98 10.66 10.43
C GLU A 61 -34.89 9.81 9.76
N ARG A 62 -33.89 10.46 9.16
CA ARG A 62 -32.79 9.78 8.47
C ARG A 62 -31.76 9.16 9.42
N PHE A 63 -31.39 9.86 10.49
CA PHE A 63 -30.23 9.50 11.31
C PHE A 63 -30.57 8.99 12.71
N GLU A 64 -31.83 9.02 13.15
CA GLU A 64 -32.23 8.49 14.45
C GLU A 64 -31.91 7.00 14.56
N GLY A 65 -31.05 6.63 15.52
CA GLY A 65 -30.53 5.27 15.75
C GLY A 65 -29.41 4.85 14.79
N CYS A 66 -28.90 5.76 13.95
CA CYS A 66 -27.87 5.46 12.96
C CYS A 66 -26.47 5.35 13.57
N THR A 67 -25.73 4.30 13.22
CA THR A 67 -24.34 4.13 13.68
C THR A 67 -23.31 4.34 12.56
N HIS A 68 -23.67 4.08 11.31
CA HIS A 68 -22.78 4.18 10.16
C HIS A 68 -23.48 4.90 9.01
N VAL A 69 -22.95 6.05 8.59
CA VAL A 69 -23.50 6.85 7.49
C VAL A 69 -22.76 6.49 6.21
N GLU A 70 -23.47 5.86 5.27
CA GLU A 70 -23.00 5.56 3.92
C GLU A 70 -23.29 6.75 3.01
N GLY A 71 -22.29 7.61 2.82
CA GLY A 71 -22.37 8.88 2.10
C GLY A 71 -21.97 10.05 3.00
N ASN A 72 -22.49 11.24 2.70
CA ASN A 72 -22.14 12.46 3.41
C ASN A 72 -23.12 12.75 4.56
N LEU A 73 -22.67 13.54 5.53
CA LEU A 73 -23.50 14.07 6.61
C LEU A 73 -23.51 15.61 6.53
N GLU A 74 -24.61 16.17 6.02
CA GLU A 74 -24.77 17.62 5.88
C GLU A 74 -25.76 18.17 6.91
N MET A 75 -25.24 18.95 7.86
CA MET A 75 -25.99 19.72 8.85
C MET A 75 -26.13 21.16 8.37
N LYS A 76 -27.23 21.46 7.67
CA LYS A 76 -27.48 22.78 7.06
C LYS A 76 -28.75 23.42 7.62
N PHE A 77 -28.80 24.76 7.66
CA PHE A 77 -30.01 25.54 7.92
C PHE A 77 -30.74 25.24 9.26
N ILE A 78 -29.99 24.87 10.30
CA ILE A 78 -30.53 24.67 11.65
C ILE A 78 -30.41 25.96 12.44
N ARG A 79 -31.52 26.69 12.56
CA ARG A 79 -31.53 28.06 13.13
C ARG A 79 -32.16 28.14 14.51
N GLN A 80 -32.98 27.15 14.89
CA GLN A 80 -33.73 27.17 16.15
C GLN A 80 -32.98 26.35 17.21
N SER A 81 -32.82 26.90 18.42
CA SER A 81 -32.02 26.30 19.49
C SER A 81 -32.74 25.23 20.31
N HIS A 82 -34.05 25.08 20.17
CA HIS A 82 -34.85 24.12 20.95
C HIS A 82 -34.87 22.70 20.37
N TYR A 83 -34.28 22.51 19.18
CA TYR A 83 -34.19 21.19 18.55
C TYR A 83 -33.29 20.25 19.36
N ASN A 84 -33.70 18.98 19.43
CA ASN A 84 -32.95 17.96 20.15
C ASN A 84 -32.05 17.19 19.17
N MET A 85 -30.74 17.41 19.25
CA MET A 85 -29.74 16.78 18.37
C MET A 85 -29.20 15.42 18.89
N SER A 86 -29.74 14.88 19.99
CA SER A 86 -29.25 13.62 20.58
C SER A 86 -29.34 12.40 19.67
N PHE A 87 -30.15 12.45 18.61
CA PHE A 87 -30.21 11.38 17.61
C PHE A 87 -28.89 11.18 16.84
N LEU A 88 -27.98 12.16 16.89
CA LEU A 88 -26.64 12.09 16.31
C LEU A 88 -25.65 11.31 17.19
N ASN A 89 -26.00 11.05 18.45
CA ASN A 89 -25.10 10.43 19.43
C ASN A 89 -24.68 9.01 19.04
N ASP A 90 -25.50 8.29 18.29
CA ASP A 90 -25.22 6.92 17.90
C ASP A 90 -24.22 6.81 16.74
N ILE A 91 -24.03 7.91 15.98
CA ILE A 91 -23.18 7.94 14.79
C ILE A 91 -21.73 7.72 15.20
N GLN A 92 -21.14 6.67 14.63
CA GLN A 92 -19.76 6.26 14.87
C GLN A 92 -18.87 6.51 13.66
N GLU A 93 -19.40 6.38 12.45
CA GLU A 93 -18.58 6.45 11.23
C GLU A 93 -19.35 7.11 10.08
N VAL A 94 -18.65 7.93 9.29
CA VAL A 94 -19.16 8.56 8.07
C VAL A 94 -18.22 8.22 6.92
N THR A 95 -18.72 7.63 5.83
CA THR A 95 -17.88 7.25 4.68
C THR A 95 -17.49 8.44 3.81
N GLY A 96 -18.39 9.40 3.61
CA GLY A 96 -18.15 10.63 2.85
C GLY A 96 -17.53 11.75 3.67
N TYR A 97 -18.01 12.98 3.43
CA TYR A 97 -17.63 14.18 4.19
C TYR A 97 -18.70 14.60 5.20
N ILE A 98 -18.32 15.44 6.16
CA ILE A 98 -19.22 16.15 7.07
C ILE A 98 -19.22 17.64 6.72
N LEU A 99 -20.41 18.21 6.55
CA LEU A 99 -20.62 19.61 6.22
C LEU A 99 -21.54 20.27 7.25
N ILE A 100 -21.08 21.32 7.92
CA ILE A 100 -21.84 22.08 8.91
C ILE A 100 -21.92 23.53 8.43
N LEU A 101 -23.12 23.99 8.08
CA LEU A 101 -23.35 25.29 7.45
C LEU A 101 -24.61 25.97 8.00
N LEU A 102 -24.50 27.24 8.41
CA LEU A 102 -25.64 28.01 8.94
C LEU A 102 -26.36 27.32 10.12
N TYR A 103 -25.57 26.74 11.03
CA TYR A 103 -25.99 26.16 12.29
C TYR A 103 -25.87 27.21 13.41
N TYR A 104 -26.99 27.61 14.01
CA TYR A 104 -27.03 28.66 15.05
C TYR A 104 -27.12 28.17 16.51
N PRO A 105 -27.53 26.92 16.84
CA PRO A 105 -27.41 26.44 18.21
C PRO A 105 -25.96 26.46 18.71
N ALA A 106 -25.78 26.69 20.02
CA ALA A 106 -24.45 26.88 20.61
C ALA A 106 -23.57 25.61 20.61
N VAL A 107 -24.18 24.43 20.61
CA VAL A 107 -23.46 23.16 20.69
C VAL A 107 -23.95 22.21 19.61
N LEU A 108 -23.01 21.55 18.94
CA LEU A 108 -23.26 20.40 18.07
C LEU A 108 -22.35 19.26 18.52
N SER A 109 -22.94 18.09 18.79
CA SER A 109 -22.23 16.99 19.45
C SER A 109 -22.35 15.67 18.68
N PHE A 110 -21.21 15.02 18.47
CA PHE A 110 -21.08 13.67 17.94
C PHE A 110 -20.19 12.82 18.88
N PRO A 111 -20.70 12.45 20.06
CA PRO A 111 -19.91 11.84 21.14
C PRO A 111 -19.31 10.48 20.80
N ASN A 112 -19.83 9.79 19.78
CA ASN A 112 -19.34 8.47 19.37
C ASN A 112 -18.68 8.44 17.99
N LEU A 113 -18.64 9.56 17.27
CA LEU A 113 -18.02 9.61 15.95
C LEU A 113 -16.52 9.38 16.09
N ARG A 114 -16.02 8.33 15.44
CA ARG A 114 -14.63 7.89 15.49
C ARG A 114 -13.86 8.03 14.19
N VAL A 115 -14.55 7.94 13.05
CA VAL A 115 -13.91 7.95 11.72
C VAL A 115 -14.71 8.78 10.72
N ILE A 116 -14.00 9.65 9.99
CA ILE A 116 -14.45 10.24 8.73
C ILE A 116 -13.57 9.68 7.61
N GLN A 117 -14.15 8.98 6.63
CA GLN A 117 -13.33 8.31 5.62
C GLN A 117 -12.96 9.22 4.44
N GLY A 118 -13.83 10.14 4.02
CA GLY A 118 -13.56 11.02 2.89
C GLY A 118 -13.55 10.33 1.53
N SER A 119 -14.37 9.28 1.33
CA SER A 119 -14.54 8.66 0.01
C SER A 119 -15.15 9.62 -1.03
N THR A 120 -15.90 10.59 -0.53
CA THR A 120 -16.40 11.77 -1.24
C THR A 120 -15.97 13.00 -0.45
N LEU A 121 -15.57 14.06 -1.16
CA LEU A 121 -15.04 15.29 -0.55
C LEU A 121 -15.87 16.49 -0.98
N TYR A 122 -16.17 17.38 -0.02
CA TYR A 122 -16.82 18.66 -0.32
C TYR A 122 -15.84 19.55 -1.08
N ASN A 123 -16.35 20.27 -2.11
CA ASN A 123 -15.57 21.06 -3.08
C ASN A 123 -14.30 20.37 -3.61
N GLY A 124 -14.29 19.04 -3.67
CA GLY A 124 -13.19 18.23 -4.20
C GLY A 124 -12.03 17.96 -3.24
N ASN A 125 -11.99 18.55 -2.04
CA ASN A 125 -10.87 18.33 -1.11
C ASN A 125 -11.23 18.27 0.39
N GLN A 126 -12.39 18.72 0.86
CA GLN A 126 -12.69 18.72 2.31
C GLN A 126 -13.44 17.49 2.79
N ALA A 127 -12.94 16.88 3.86
CA ALA A 127 -13.62 15.82 4.61
C ALA A 127 -14.47 16.37 5.76
N LEU A 128 -14.06 17.51 6.34
CA LEU A 128 -14.83 18.26 7.33
C LEU A 128 -14.82 19.74 6.94
N TYR A 129 -15.99 20.29 6.64
CA TYR A 129 -16.16 21.69 6.30
C TYR A 129 -17.18 22.35 7.22
N VAL A 130 -16.74 23.33 8.00
CA VAL A 130 -17.56 24.02 9.01
C VAL A 130 -17.56 25.50 8.71
N ALA A 131 -18.69 26.05 8.26
CA ALA A 131 -18.74 27.42 7.80
C ALA A 131 -19.98 28.22 8.19
N THR A 132 -19.82 29.53 8.38
CA THR A 132 -20.91 30.51 8.51
C THR A 132 -21.92 30.14 9.60
N ASN A 133 -21.45 29.60 10.72
CA ASN A 133 -22.30 29.11 11.81
C ASN A 133 -22.54 30.19 12.88
N TYR A 134 -22.96 31.38 12.45
CA TYR A 134 -23.24 32.52 13.32
C TYR A 134 -24.45 33.31 12.80
N HIS A 135 -25.13 34.03 13.69
CA HIS A 135 -26.23 34.91 13.31
C HIS A 135 -25.73 36.33 13.05
N ALA A 136 -25.93 36.83 11.82
CA ALA A 136 -25.40 38.12 11.36
C ALA A 136 -25.77 39.36 12.19
N ARG A 137 -26.87 39.30 12.96
CA ARG A 137 -27.40 40.44 13.74
C ARG A 137 -27.47 40.21 15.25
N LEU A 138 -27.28 38.97 15.70
CA LEU A 138 -27.44 38.59 17.11
C LEU A 138 -26.09 38.01 17.56
N PRO A 139 -25.26 38.82 18.24
CA PRO A 139 -24.02 38.33 18.83
C PRO A 139 -24.28 37.13 19.73
N GLU A 140 -23.34 36.19 19.80
CA GLU A 140 -23.40 34.97 20.60
C GLU A 140 -24.50 33.95 20.23
N MET A 141 -25.25 34.20 19.14
CA MET A 141 -26.17 33.23 18.54
C MET A 141 -25.47 32.54 17.36
N GLY A 142 -24.65 31.54 17.67
CA GLY A 142 -23.85 30.79 16.73
C GLY A 142 -23.25 29.55 17.38
N LEU A 143 -22.65 28.67 16.57
CA LEU A 143 -21.97 27.47 17.04
C LEU A 143 -20.73 27.85 17.86
N ARG A 144 -20.74 27.49 19.14
CA ARG A 144 -19.64 27.75 20.09
C ARG A 144 -18.76 26.53 20.32
N GLU A 145 -19.35 25.35 20.47
CA GLU A 145 -18.63 24.11 20.73
C GLU A 145 -19.05 23.01 19.74
N LEU A 146 -18.06 22.39 19.10
CA LEU A 146 -18.23 21.23 18.24
C LEU A 146 -17.60 20.01 18.93
N HIS A 147 -18.43 19.16 19.53
CA HIS A 147 -17.95 18.04 20.34
C HIS A 147 -17.68 16.79 19.49
N LEU A 148 -16.40 16.48 19.26
CA LEU A 148 -15.95 15.27 18.55
C LEU A 148 -14.96 14.44 19.40
N PRO A 149 -15.27 14.14 20.68
CA PRO A 149 -14.29 13.61 21.64
C PRO A 149 -13.68 12.25 21.27
N LYS A 150 -14.35 11.46 20.43
CA LYS A 150 -13.86 10.14 19.97
C LYS A 150 -13.35 10.14 18.53
N LEU A 151 -13.32 11.29 17.86
CA LEU A 151 -12.84 11.38 16.49
C LEU A 151 -11.32 11.27 16.49
N HIS A 152 -10.81 10.12 16.11
CA HIS A 152 -9.38 9.83 16.12
C HIS A 152 -8.83 9.56 14.70
N GLU A 153 -9.68 9.56 13.67
CA GLU A 153 -9.29 9.20 12.31
C GLU A 153 -10.03 10.03 11.25
N ILE A 154 -9.25 10.70 10.40
CA ILE A 154 -9.72 11.26 9.12
C ILE A 154 -8.86 10.66 8.03
N VAL A 155 -9.41 9.68 7.30
CA VAL A 155 -8.62 8.84 6.38
C VAL A 155 -8.13 9.66 5.19
N GLN A 156 -9.03 10.42 4.55
CA GLN A 156 -8.73 11.26 3.39
C GLN A 156 -9.45 12.59 3.48
N GLY A 157 -8.88 13.63 2.85
CA GLY A 157 -9.46 14.98 2.74
C GLY A 157 -8.99 15.94 3.85
N GLU A 158 -9.18 17.23 3.61
CA GLU A 158 -8.75 18.31 4.49
C GLU A 158 -9.85 18.77 5.43
N VAL A 159 -9.47 19.54 6.45
CA VAL A 159 -10.38 20.15 7.42
C VAL A 159 -10.37 21.66 7.21
N THR A 160 -11.55 22.28 7.13
CA THR A 160 -11.67 23.71 6.80
C THR A 160 -12.74 24.38 7.66
N PHE A 161 -12.38 25.52 8.24
CA PHE A 161 -13.25 26.38 9.05
C PHE A 161 -13.33 27.78 8.44
N VAL A 162 -14.55 28.25 8.16
CA VAL A 162 -14.78 29.54 7.47
C VAL A 162 -15.85 30.36 8.19
N ASP A 163 -15.54 31.57 8.66
CA ASP A 163 -16.51 32.49 9.28
C ASP A 163 -17.37 31.85 10.39
N ASN A 164 -16.71 31.24 11.38
CA ASN A 164 -17.34 30.76 12.62
C ASN A 164 -16.93 31.67 13.78
N ARG A 165 -17.67 32.77 13.93
CA ARG A 165 -17.31 33.86 14.84
C ARG A 165 -17.35 33.46 16.31
N ASP A 166 -18.26 32.57 16.67
CA ASP A 166 -18.47 32.15 18.06
C ASP A 166 -17.74 30.82 18.41
N LEU A 167 -17.07 30.15 17.46
CA LEU A 167 -16.50 28.81 17.64
C LEU A 167 -15.19 28.84 18.44
N CYS A 168 -15.15 28.07 19.53
CA CYS A 168 -14.06 28.00 20.49
C CYS A 168 -13.46 26.57 20.56
N TYR A 169 -12.36 26.40 21.30
CA TYR A 169 -11.62 25.14 21.56
C TYR A 169 -10.98 24.42 20.38
N ILE A 170 -11.52 24.53 19.17
CA ILE A 170 -11.09 23.76 17.99
C ILE A 170 -9.63 23.97 17.59
N GLN A 171 -9.06 25.15 17.92
CA GLN A 171 -7.65 25.49 17.73
C GLN A 171 -6.71 24.71 18.65
N THR A 172 -7.22 24.17 19.77
CA THR A 172 -6.42 23.41 20.74
C THR A 172 -6.19 21.97 20.30
N ILE A 173 -7.02 21.45 19.38
CA ILE A 173 -6.99 20.06 18.93
C ILE A 173 -5.70 19.79 18.14
N ASP A 174 -5.04 18.70 18.51
CA ASP A 174 -3.91 18.17 17.75
C ASP A 174 -4.41 17.31 16.59
N TRP A 175 -4.69 17.95 15.46
CA TRP A 175 -5.15 17.30 14.24
C TRP A 175 -4.10 16.34 13.64
N GLY A 176 -2.82 16.55 13.95
CA GLY A 176 -1.73 15.68 13.52
C GLY A 176 -1.77 14.29 14.16
N ASP A 177 -2.48 14.11 15.28
CA ASP A 177 -2.74 12.78 15.85
C ASP A 177 -3.70 11.97 14.96
N MET A 178 -4.72 12.61 14.36
CA MET A 178 -5.69 11.92 13.50
C MET A 178 -5.06 11.47 12.18
N ARG A 179 -4.30 12.34 11.53
CA ARG A 179 -3.53 11.99 10.35
C ARG A 179 -2.25 12.82 10.32
N GLU A 180 -1.14 12.14 10.07
CA GLU A 180 0.15 12.80 9.95
C GLU A 180 0.11 13.88 8.85
N GLY A 181 0.57 15.09 9.19
CA GLY A 181 0.52 16.24 8.28
C GLY A 181 -0.85 16.88 8.08
N LEU A 182 -1.91 16.43 8.76
CA LEU A 182 -3.21 17.10 8.71
C LEU A 182 -3.15 18.42 9.48
N VAL A 183 -3.34 19.52 8.76
CA VAL A 183 -3.40 20.87 9.31
C VAL A 183 -4.74 21.50 8.90
N PRO A 184 -5.61 21.88 9.85
CA PRO A 184 -6.85 22.56 9.53
C PRO A 184 -6.58 23.94 8.93
N TRP A 185 -7.36 24.32 7.92
CA TRP A 185 -7.34 25.67 7.37
C TRP A 185 -8.42 26.54 8.01
N PHE A 186 -8.06 27.78 8.37
CA PHE A 186 -8.94 28.80 8.93
C PHE A 186 -8.85 30.07 8.10
N ASP A 187 -9.98 30.73 7.85
CA ASP A 187 -9.99 32.12 7.38
C ASP A 187 -9.93 33.11 8.55
N GLU A 188 -9.96 34.43 8.25
CA GLU A 188 -9.86 35.51 9.25
C GLU A 188 -10.90 35.41 10.38
N TYR A 189 -12.09 34.87 10.06
CA TYR A 189 -13.20 34.70 11.00
C TYR A 189 -13.48 33.23 11.32
N GLY A 190 -12.56 32.32 10.97
CA GLY A 190 -12.77 30.88 11.05
C GLY A 190 -12.92 30.38 12.49
N THR A 191 -12.35 31.14 13.42
CA THR A 191 -12.45 31.02 14.87
C THR A 191 -12.23 32.42 15.48
N SER A 192 -13.29 33.15 15.80
CA SER A 192 -13.18 34.53 16.33
C SER A 192 -13.59 34.65 17.80
N CYS A 193 -13.46 33.54 18.55
CA CYS A 193 -13.85 33.47 19.94
C CYS A 193 -13.09 34.49 20.79
N THR A 194 -13.82 35.38 21.47
CA THR A 194 -13.28 36.54 22.18
C THR A 194 -12.83 36.27 23.61
N GLU A 195 -13.22 35.13 24.19
CA GLU A 195 -12.88 34.73 25.57
C GLU A 195 -11.75 33.68 25.58
N GLU A 196 -10.85 33.75 26.57
CA GLU A 196 -9.83 32.72 26.82
C GLU A 196 -10.49 31.45 27.36
N HIS A 197 -10.86 30.54 26.46
CA HIS A 197 -11.37 29.23 26.85
C HIS A 197 -10.22 28.23 27.06
N VAL A 198 -10.04 27.82 28.32
CA VAL A 198 -8.99 26.87 28.74
C VAL A 198 -9.59 25.48 28.87
N CYS A 199 -8.89 24.47 28.35
CA CYS A 199 -9.25 23.06 28.55
C CYS A 199 -9.21 22.66 30.02
N ALA A 200 -9.94 21.60 30.36
CA ALA A 200 -9.82 20.97 31.68
C ALA A 200 -8.34 20.59 31.97
N PRO A 201 -7.89 20.61 33.24
CA PRO A 201 -6.53 20.20 33.58
C PRO A 201 -6.22 18.77 33.14
N ASN A 202 -4.99 18.53 32.69
CA ASN A 202 -4.47 17.22 32.27
C ASN A 202 -5.09 16.62 30.98
N CYS A 203 -5.62 17.44 30.06
CA CYS A 203 -5.87 16.95 28.70
C CYS A 203 -4.53 16.63 28.01
N PRO A 204 -4.31 15.40 27.50
CA PRO A 204 -3.04 15.00 26.89
C PRO A 204 -2.80 15.68 25.53
N GLY A 205 -3.87 16.13 24.87
CA GLY A 205 -3.84 17.01 23.69
C GLY A 205 -4.71 18.24 23.93
N GLY A 206 -5.52 18.61 22.94
CA GLY A 206 -6.52 19.67 23.06
C GLY A 206 -7.79 19.24 23.78
N CYS A 207 -8.83 20.05 23.65
CA CYS A 207 -10.17 19.69 24.07
C CYS A 207 -11.21 20.16 23.04
N TRP A 208 -12.34 19.47 22.99
CA TRP A 208 -13.48 19.79 22.12
C TRP A 208 -14.50 20.72 22.79
N GLY A 209 -14.28 21.04 24.07
CA GLY A 209 -15.17 21.81 24.95
C GLY A 209 -14.59 21.93 26.36
N SER A 210 -15.33 22.53 27.28
CA SER A 210 -14.84 22.86 28.65
C SER A 210 -14.72 21.66 29.61
N GLY A 211 -15.49 20.59 29.39
CA GLY A 211 -15.57 19.44 30.31
C GLY A 211 -14.36 18.49 30.25
N PRO A 212 -14.07 17.72 31.33
CA PRO A 212 -13.00 16.72 31.33
C PRO A 212 -13.26 15.56 30.36
N ASP A 213 -14.53 15.30 30.04
CA ASP A 213 -14.99 14.35 29.03
C ASP A 213 -14.77 14.85 27.59
N MET A 214 -14.37 16.11 27.42
CA MET A 214 -14.04 16.71 26.12
C MET A 214 -12.54 16.76 25.84
N CYS A 215 -11.68 16.23 26.72
CA CYS A 215 -10.26 16.11 26.42
C CYS A 215 -10.04 15.23 25.18
N GLN A 216 -9.17 15.68 24.28
CA GLN A 216 -8.73 14.90 23.14
C GLN A 216 -7.90 13.71 23.64
N VAL A 217 -8.26 12.51 23.19
CA VAL A 217 -7.45 11.31 23.41
C VAL A 217 -6.49 11.14 22.24
N LEU A 218 -5.20 11.04 22.55
CA LEU A 218 -4.16 10.82 21.54
C LEU A 218 -3.95 9.31 21.33
N THR A 219 -4.19 8.85 20.11
CA THR A 219 -4.10 7.41 19.76
C THR A 219 -2.98 7.10 18.78
N ARG A 220 -2.16 8.11 18.43
CA ARG A 220 -0.97 7.96 17.56
C ARG A 220 0.29 8.52 18.19
N LYS A 221 0.23 9.76 18.67
CA LYS A 221 1.41 10.49 19.19
C LYS A 221 1.82 10.06 20.58
N ASN A 222 0.87 9.56 21.38
CA ASN A 222 1.12 9.02 22.72
C ASN A 222 1.38 7.50 22.70
N CYS A 223 1.84 6.97 21.56
CA CYS A 223 2.15 5.55 21.41
C CYS A 223 3.62 5.28 21.65
N SER A 224 3.93 4.04 22.04
CA SER A 224 5.30 3.53 21.95
C SER A 224 5.78 3.60 20.50
N GLU A 225 7.05 3.97 20.28
CA GLU A 225 7.69 4.01 18.95
C GLU A 225 7.62 2.66 18.20
N ILE A 226 7.35 1.56 18.92
CA ILE A 226 7.22 0.22 18.37
C ILE A 226 5.87 0.02 17.67
N CYS A 227 4.82 0.72 18.10
CA CYS A 227 3.48 0.53 17.53
C CYS A 227 3.45 0.88 16.04
N ASP A 228 2.82 0.04 15.23
CA ASP A 228 2.77 0.26 13.77
C ASP A 228 1.92 1.47 13.38
N TYR A 229 0.85 1.75 14.15
CA TYR A 229 -0.11 2.78 13.76
C TYR A 229 -0.84 3.42 14.94
N ARG A 230 -1.77 2.72 15.60
CA ARG A 230 -2.55 3.24 16.73
C ARG A 230 -2.21 2.51 18.03
N CYS A 231 -2.55 3.14 19.15
CA CYS A 231 -2.44 2.53 20.48
C CYS A 231 -3.55 3.01 21.41
N ARG A 232 -3.63 2.32 22.55
CA ARG A 232 -4.51 2.64 23.69
C ARG A 232 -3.79 3.47 24.77
N GLY A 233 -2.46 3.59 24.66
CA GLY A 233 -1.57 4.12 25.68
C GLY A 233 -0.10 4.02 25.25
N PRO A 234 0.83 4.47 26.11
CA PRO A 234 2.23 4.66 25.75
C PRO A 234 3.09 3.40 25.81
N THR A 235 2.57 2.26 26.31
CA THR A 235 3.35 1.03 26.47
C THR A 235 3.27 0.12 25.25
N GLN A 236 4.22 -0.81 25.10
CA GLN A 236 4.21 -1.79 24.01
C GLN A 236 2.97 -2.70 24.02
N ALA A 237 2.41 -2.98 25.20
CA ALA A 237 1.18 -3.78 25.33
C ALA A 237 -0.08 -3.04 24.86
N ASP A 238 0.01 -1.72 24.68
CA ASP A 238 -1.10 -0.87 24.26
C ASP A 238 -1.24 -0.76 22.75
N CYS A 239 -0.28 -1.28 21.97
CA CYS A 239 -0.33 -1.21 20.51
C CYS A 239 -1.56 -1.95 19.95
N CYS A 240 -2.21 -1.30 18.98
CA CYS A 240 -3.30 -1.88 18.21
C CYS A 240 -2.78 -2.65 17.00
N HIS A 241 -3.60 -3.56 16.48
CA HIS A 241 -3.31 -4.20 15.20
C HIS A 241 -3.20 -3.16 14.07
N ARG A 242 -2.27 -3.35 13.13
CA ARG A 242 -2.02 -2.43 12.00
C ARG A 242 -3.23 -2.15 11.10
N SER A 243 -4.22 -3.06 11.10
CA SER A 243 -5.47 -2.90 10.35
C SER A 243 -6.55 -2.09 11.08
N CYS A 244 -6.31 -1.66 12.32
CA CYS A 244 -7.24 -0.84 13.09
C CYS A 244 -7.14 0.65 12.71
N ALA A 245 -8.29 1.31 12.61
CA ALA A 245 -8.43 2.76 12.52
C ALA A 245 -8.98 3.31 13.85
N ALA A 246 -8.66 4.58 14.15
CA ALA A 246 -9.07 5.31 15.37
C ALA A 246 -8.62 4.73 16.74
N GLY A 247 -8.25 3.45 16.82
CA GLY A 247 -7.82 2.78 18.05
C GLY A 247 -8.36 1.36 18.15
N CYS A 248 -8.20 0.76 19.33
CA CYS A 248 -8.60 -0.61 19.61
C CYS A 248 -8.98 -0.79 21.09
N THR A 249 -9.65 -1.90 21.40
CA THR A 249 -9.86 -2.38 22.78
C THR A 249 -8.80 -3.41 23.18
N GLY A 250 -8.08 -4.00 22.23
CA GLY A 250 -7.01 -4.99 22.41
C GLY A 250 -6.12 -5.14 21.16
N PRO A 251 -5.06 -5.97 21.22
CA PRO A 251 -4.05 -6.05 20.16
C PRO A 251 -4.50 -6.83 18.91
N SER A 252 -5.64 -7.53 18.94
CA SER A 252 -6.15 -8.33 17.82
C SER A 252 -6.82 -7.47 16.73
N ASN A 253 -6.85 -7.98 15.50
CA ASN A 253 -7.59 -7.36 14.40
C ASN A 253 -9.13 -7.46 14.54
N LYS A 254 -9.63 -8.19 15.53
CA LYS A 254 -11.05 -8.23 15.95
C LYS A 254 -11.43 -7.15 16.96
N GLU A 255 -10.43 -6.58 17.61
CA GLU A 255 -10.60 -5.65 18.73
C GLU A 255 -10.43 -4.19 18.28
N CYS A 256 -10.46 -3.95 16.97
CA CYS A 256 -10.39 -2.60 16.42
C CYS A 256 -11.67 -1.81 16.70
N LEU A 257 -11.54 -0.52 16.97
CA LEU A 257 -12.70 0.38 17.06
C LEU A 257 -13.34 0.58 15.67
N ALA A 258 -12.52 0.70 14.63
CA ALA A 258 -12.94 0.70 13.24
C ALA A 258 -11.86 0.04 12.36
N CYS A 259 -12.22 -0.39 11.15
CA CYS A 259 -11.26 -0.97 10.21
C CYS A 259 -10.66 0.09 9.30
N LEU A 260 -9.34 0.06 9.13
CA LEU A 260 -8.62 0.98 8.25
C LEU A 260 -9.03 0.77 6.78
N LYS A 261 -9.04 -0.50 6.33
CA LYS A 261 -9.35 -0.89 4.94
C LYS A 261 -10.65 -1.68 4.80
N PHE A 262 -10.66 -2.97 5.18
CA PHE A 262 -11.83 -3.83 5.00
C PHE A 262 -12.25 -4.52 6.29
N THR A 263 -13.54 -4.82 6.39
CA THR A 263 -14.14 -5.65 7.42
C THR A 263 -14.59 -6.97 6.80
N MET A 264 -14.21 -8.11 7.39
CA MET A 264 -14.68 -9.44 7.01
C MET A 264 -14.97 -10.23 8.29
N ASP A 265 -16.21 -10.67 8.49
CA ASP A 265 -16.61 -11.47 9.65
C ASP A 265 -16.13 -10.86 10.99
N ASP A 266 -16.39 -9.54 11.16
CA ASP A 266 -15.97 -8.70 12.29
C ASP A 266 -14.44 -8.61 12.53
N GLN A 267 -13.64 -8.89 11.50
CA GLN A 267 -12.19 -8.71 11.51
C GLN A 267 -11.77 -7.62 10.54
N CYS A 268 -10.79 -6.80 10.96
CA CYS A 268 -10.15 -5.85 10.07
C CYS A 268 -9.04 -6.53 9.26
N ILE A 269 -9.17 -6.50 7.94
CA ILE A 269 -8.22 -7.10 7.00
C ILE A 269 -7.76 -6.07 5.96
N GLU A 270 -6.63 -6.35 5.30
CA GLU A 270 -6.02 -5.41 4.35
C GLU A 270 -6.59 -5.48 2.94
N ALA A 271 -7.09 -6.67 2.54
CA ALA A 271 -7.70 -6.92 1.25
C ALA A 271 -8.69 -8.09 1.36
N CYS A 272 -9.79 -8.03 0.61
CA CYS A 272 -10.71 -9.16 0.53
C CYS A 272 -10.03 -10.36 -0.18
N PRO A 273 -10.32 -11.60 0.22
CA PRO A 273 -9.79 -12.79 -0.44
C PRO A 273 -10.10 -12.79 -1.94
N PRO A 274 -9.09 -12.92 -2.83
CA PRO A 274 -9.27 -12.82 -4.27
C PRO A 274 -10.00 -14.04 -4.84
N ARG A 275 -10.58 -13.92 -6.04
CA ARG A 275 -11.35 -15.01 -6.68
C ARG A 275 -10.53 -16.24 -7.02
N THR A 276 -9.24 -16.06 -7.28
CA THR A 276 -8.34 -17.17 -7.60
C THR A 276 -7.05 -17.07 -6.82
N VAL A 277 -6.48 -18.22 -6.45
CA VAL A 277 -5.16 -18.34 -5.82
C VAL A 277 -4.25 -19.11 -6.77
N TYR A 278 -3.04 -18.59 -6.98
CA TYR A 278 -2.02 -19.27 -7.77
C TYR A 278 -1.55 -20.53 -7.03
N GLN A 279 -1.65 -21.69 -7.69
CA GLN A 279 -1.11 -22.95 -7.18
C GLN A 279 0.26 -23.22 -7.82
N PRO A 280 1.35 -23.19 -7.03
CA PRO A 280 2.71 -23.41 -7.54
C PRO A 280 2.89 -24.78 -8.21
N ASP A 281 2.23 -25.82 -7.71
CA ASP A 281 2.36 -27.21 -8.20
C ASP A 281 1.76 -27.40 -9.60
N THR A 282 0.64 -26.73 -9.89
CA THR A 282 -0.08 -26.86 -11.16
C THR A 282 0.18 -25.69 -12.12
N PHE A 283 0.96 -24.69 -11.70
CA PHE A 283 1.30 -23.51 -12.50
C PHE A 283 0.06 -22.73 -12.99
N GLN A 284 -1.03 -22.81 -12.23
CA GLN A 284 -2.37 -22.33 -12.60
C GLN A 284 -3.05 -21.62 -11.45
N ASN A 285 -3.86 -20.61 -11.77
CA ASN A 285 -4.78 -19.98 -10.84
C ASN A 285 -5.99 -20.89 -10.64
N LYS A 286 -6.22 -21.35 -9.41
CA LYS A 286 -7.43 -22.12 -9.05
C LYS A 286 -8.43 -21.24 -8.32
N PRO A 287 -9.75 -21.51 -8.42
CA PRO A 287 -10.76 -20.81 -7.65
C PRO A 287 -10.46 -20.83 -6.15
N ASN A 288 -10.56 -19.68 -5.49
CA ASN A 288 -10.38 -19.54 -4.05
C ASN A 288 -11.70 -19.88 -3.34
N PRO A 289 -11.78 -20.93 -2.51
CA PRO A 289 -12.99 -21.22 -1.75
C PRO A 289 -13.36 -20.11 -0.75
N ASP A 290 -12.38 -19.32 -0.30
CA ASP A 290 -12.58 -18.23 0.65
C ASP A 290 -12.87 -16.87 -0.01
N PHE A 291 -13.07 -16.84 -1.33
CA PHE A 291 -13.36 -15.62 -2.08
C PHE A 291 -14.46 -14.77 -1.43
N ARG A 292 -14.24 -13.45 -1.42
CA ARG A 292 -15.24 -12.46 -1.04
C ARG A 292 -15.19 -11.29 -2.01
N TYR A 293 -16.37 -10.78 -2.37
CA TYR A 293 -16.49 -9.54 -3.10
C TYR A 293 -16.17 -8.35 -2.19
N ALA A 294 -15.38 -7.40 -2.68
CA ALA A 294 -15.24 -6.12 -2.02
C ALA A 294 -16.44 -5.21 -2.34
N TYR A 295 -17.14 -4.75 -1.31
CA TYR A 295 -18.24 -3.79 -1.41
C TYR A 295 -18.02 -2.67 -0.38
N GLY A 296 -17.64 -1.48 -0.86
CA GLY A 296 -17.16 -0.41 0.01
C GLY A 296 -15.96 -0.87 0.85
N LYS A 297 -16.10 -0.84 2.18
CA LYS A 297 -15.10 -1.35 3.15
C LYS A 297 -15.49 -2.69 3.77
N THR A 298 -16.32 -3.48 3.11
CA THR A 298 -16.78 -4.78 3.62
C THR A 298 -16.51 -5.87 2.59
N CYS A 299 -16.11 -7.05 3.06
CA CYS A 299 -15.95 -8.23 2.22
C CYS A 299 -17.19 -9.12 2.34
N LEU A 300 -17.92 -9.29 1.24
CA LEU A 300 -19.19 -10.01 1.18
C LEU A 300 -19.06 -11.34 0.44
N THR A 301 -19.83 -12.34 0.83
CA THR A 301 -19.94 -13.60 0.09
C THR A 301 -20.74 -13.45 -1.20
N LYS A 302 -21.68 -12.50 -1.23
CA LYS A 302 -22.54 -12.18 -2.39
C LYS A 302 -22.79 -10.67 -2.42
N CYS A 303 -22.86 -10.10 -3.62
CA CYS A 303 -23.28 -8.70 -3.78
C CYS A 303 -24.74 -8.50 -3.33
N PRO A 304 -25.07 -7.34 -2.74
CA PRO A 304 -26.45 -6.94 -2.45
C PRO A 304 -27.33 -6.91 -3.71
N ASP A 305 -28.65 -7.05 -3.55
CA ASP A 305 -29.59 -7.13 -4.69
C ASP A 305 -29.66 -5.84 -5.55
N ASN A 306 -29.22 -4.71 -5.01
CA ASN A 306 -29.14 -3.41 -5.69
C ASN A 306 -27.71 -3.07 -6.17
N ALA A 307 -26.81 -4.05 -6.21
CA ALA A 307 -25.44 -3.92 -6.71
C ALA A 307 -25.16 -4.98 -7.79
N PHE A 308 -24.20 -4.67 -8.66
CA PHE A 308 -23.76 -5.53 -9.75
C PHE A 308 -22.38 -6.11 -9.44
N GLU A 309 -22.18 -7.38 -9.76
CA GLU A 309 -20.86 -8.01 -9.69
C GLU A 309 -19.99 -7.51 -10.86
N GLU A 310 -18.82 -6.96 -10.55
CA GLU A 310 -17.84 -6.54 -11.54
C GLU A 310 -16.45 -7.05 -11.12
N GLY A 311 -16.01 -8.17 -11.71
CA GLY A 311 -14.77 -8.83 -11.28
C GLY A 311 -14.86 -9.31 -9.83
N ASP A 312 -14.01 -8.78 -8.96
CA ASP A 312 -13.93 -9.16 -7.53
C ASP A 312 -14.59 -8.10 -6.61
N THR A 313 -15.33 -7.16 -7.19
CA THR A 313 -16.02 -6.08 -6.46
C THR A 313 -17.52 -6.05 -6.75
N CYS A 314 -18.27 -5.39 -5.88
CA CYS A 314 -19.68 -5.05 -6.10
C CYS A 314 -19.79 -3.55 -6.37
N VAL A 315 -20.47 -3.16 -7.45
CA VAL A 315 -20.61 -1.76 -7.88
C VAL A 315 -22.08 -1.39 -8.06
N HIS A 316 -22.44 -0.13 -7.81
CA HIS A 316 -23.81 0.36 -8.10
C HIS A 316 -24.04 0.67 -9.58
N SER A 317 -22.98 0.92 -10.33
CA SER A 317 -22.99 1.16 -11.77
C SER A 317 -21.74 0.54 -12.38
N CYS A 318 -21.90 -0.13 -13.52
CA CYS A 318 -20.77 -0.74 -14.22
C CYS A 318 -19.74 0.31 -14.64
N SER A 319 -18.48 -0.10 -14.65
CA SER A 319 -17.37 0.75 -15.08
C SER A 319 -17.53 1.16 -16.56
N PRO A 320 -16.95 2.29 -17.00
CA PRO A 320 -16.98 2.69 -18.40
C PRO A 320 -16.47 1.56 -19.31
N GLY A 321 -17.22 1.23 -20.36
CA GLY A 321 -16.93 0.08 -21.24
C GLY A 321 -17.56 -1.24 -20.80
N ALA A 322 -18.34 -1.25 -19.71
CA ALA A 322 -19.19 -2.35 -19.30
C ALA A 322 -20.66 -1.91 -19.19
N THR A 323 -21.58 -2.85 -19.34
CA THR A 323 -23.02 -2.66 -19.18
C THR A 323 -23.61 -3.78 -18.32
N THR A 324 -24.84 -3.63 -17.88
CA THR A 324 -25.55 -4.66 -17.12
C THR A 324 -25.87 -5.85 -18.02
N SER A 325 -25.78 -7.07 -17.48
CA SER A 325 -26.19 -8.29 -18.18
C SER A 325 -27.64 -8.18 -18.67
N ASN A 326 -27.88 -8.56 -19.93
CA ASN A 326 -29.22 -8.63 -20.51
C ASN A 326 -29.98 -9.90 -20.08
N VAL A 327 -29.34 -10.78 -19.29
CA VAL A 327 -29.94 -12.01 -18.78
C VAL A 327 -30.80 -11.69 -17.55
N PRO A 328 -32.11 -12.01 -17.58
CA PRO A 328 -32.99 -11.75 -16.44
C PRO A 328 -32.50 -12.46 -15.17
N GLY A 329 -32.35 -11.70 -14.08
CA GLY A 329 -31.91 -12.23 -12.78
C GLY A 329 -30.40 -12.27 -12.55
N GLU A 330 -29.59 -11.80 -13.50
CA GLU A 330 -28.14 -11.74 -13.38
C GLU A 330 -27.67 -10.29 -13.14
N ASN A 331 -27.43 -9.93 -11.86
CA ASN A 331 -26.87 -8.63 -11.49
C ASN A 331 -25.35 -8.60 -11.70
N LYS A 332 -24.92 -8.62 -12.97
CA LYS A 332 -23.50 -8.59 -13.34
C LYS A 332 -23.20 -7.52 -14.37
N CYS A 333 -22.00 -6.97 -14.27
CA CYS A 333 -21.42 -6.12 -15.30
C CYS A 333 -20.70 -6.98 -16.33
N VAL A 334 -21.05 -6.78 -17.60
CA VAL A 334 -20.44 -7.44 -18.75
C VAL A 334 -19.71 -6.41 -19.59
N LYS A 335 -18.47 -6.71 -19.99
CA LYS A 335 -17.71 -5.85 -20.91
C LYS A 335 -18.45 -5.78 -22.24
N CYS A 336 -18.56 -4.56 -22.77
CA CYS A 336 -19.19 -4.32 -24.06
C CYS A 336 -18.29 -4.84 -25.20
N ASP A 337 -18.90 -5.48 -26.19
CA ASP A 337 -18.23 -5.80 -27.45
C ASP A 337 -18.29 -4.58 -28.39
N GLY A 338 -17.22 -3.78 -28.37
CA GLY A 338 -17.21 -2.44 -28.98
C GLY A 338 -17.93 -1.39 -28.11
N PRO A 339 -18.60 -0.39 -28.72
CA PRO A 339 -19.31 0.64 -27.96
C PRO A 339 -20.47 0.04 -27.15
N CYS A 340 -20.64 0.50 -25.90
CA CYS A 340 -21.69 -0.01 -25.03
C CYS A 340 -23.09 0.32 -25.57
N PRO A 341 -24.09 -0.56 -25.32
CA PRO A 341 -25.44 -0.35 -25.82
C PRO A 341 -26.02 1.00 -25.41
N LYS A 342 -26.30 1.87 -26.38
CA LYS A 342 -27.03 3.12 -26.20
C LYS A 342 -28.23 3.14 -27.13
N VAL A 343 -29.41 3.18 -26.53
CA VAL A 343 -30.68 3.21 -27.25
C VAL A 343 -31.08 4.65 -27.51
N CYS A 344 -31.31 4.99 -28.77
CA CYS A 344 -31.77 6.29 -29.22
C CYS A 344 -33.07 6.13 -30.00
N ASP A 345 -33.97 7.11 -29.94
CA ASP A 345 -35.30 6.95 -30.50
C ASP A 345 -35.33 6.95 -32.04
N GLY A 346 -34.37 7.60 -32.70
CA GLY A 346 -34.39 7.78 -34.15
C GLY A 346 -35.47 8.78 -34.59
N THR A 347 -35.90 8.70 -35.84
CA THR A 347 -36.93 9.60 -36.41
C THR A 347 -38.00 8.83 -37.18
N GLU A 348 -39.19 9.41 -37.29
CA GLU A 348 -40.27 8.95 -38.19
C GLU A 348 -40.19 9.64 -39.57
N GLU A 349 -39.39 10.70 -39.67
CA GLU A 349 -39.24 11.53 -40.86
C GLU A 349 -37.82 11.48 -41.43
N ILE A 350 -37.52 12.35 -42.40
CA ILE A 350 -36.20 12.51 -43.00
C ILE A 350 -35.21 13.06 -41.97
N LEU A 351 -33.98 12.54 -41.95
CA LEU A 351 -32.91 13.06 -41.11
C LEU A 351 -32.43 14.43 -41.59
N TYR A 352 -32.25 15.34 -40.64
CA TYR A 352 -31.67 16.68 -40.79
C TYR A 352 -30.56 16.92 -39.76
N ARG A 353 -29.76 17.98 -39.93
CA ARG A 353 -28.58 18.30 -39.12
C ARG A 353 -28.82 18.35 -37.60
N GLU A 354 -29.97 18.89 -37.18
CA GLU A 354 -30.36 19.02 -35.77
C GLU A 354 -30.38 17.71 -34.97
N HIS A 355 -30.57 16.56 -35.66
CA HIS A 355 -30.57 15.24 -35.02
C HIS A 355 -29.15 14.80 -34.59
N PHE A 356 -28.12 15.46 -35.12
CA PHE A 356 -26.72 15.21 -34.81
C PHE A 356 -26.16 16.27 -33.86
N ASP A 357 -26.45 17.55 -34.10
CA ASP A 357 -25.88 18.67 -33.33
C ASP A 357 -26.26 18.63 -31.83
N ASN A 358 -27.45 18.12 -31.50
CA ASN A 358 -27.92 18.01 -30.12
C ASN A 358 -27.43 16.74 -29.38
N GLY A 359 -26.57 15.93 -29.99
CA GLY A 359 -26.10 14.67 -29.39
C GLY A 359 -27.14 13.55 -29.34
N LEU A 360 -28.30 13.74 -29.99
CA LEU A 360 -29.44 12.80 -30.01
C LEU A 360 -29.08 11.46 -30.66
N LEU A 361 -28.26 11.48 -31.71
CA LEU A 361 -27.82 10.31 -32.45
C LEU A 361 -26.34 9.94 -32.22
N SER A 362 -25.64 10.66 -31.34
CA SER A 362 -24.21 10.42 -31.11
C SER A 362 -23.98 9.17 -30.24
N ASN A 363 -23.07 8.30 -30.66
CA ASN A 363 -22.70 7.05 -29.98
C ASN A 363 -23.87 6.08 -29.74
N CYS A 364 -24.90 6.12 -30.60
CA CYS A 364 -26.05 5.22 -30.51
C CYS A 364 -25.72 3.87 -31.13
N THR A 365 -25.98 2.77 -30.41
CA THR A 365 -25.84 1.42 -30.95
C THR A 365 -27.18 0.84 -31.41
N VAL A 366 -28.30 1.33 -30.86
CA VAL A 366 -29.65 0.89 -31.22
C VAL A 366 -30.49 2.11 -31.56
N ILE A 367 -31.06 2.14 -32.76
CA ILE A 367 -32.07 3.12 -33.18
C ILE A 367 -33.44 2.47 -33.11
N ARG A 368 -34.36 2.94 -32.25
CA ARG A 368 -35.68 2.32 -32.09
C ARG A 368 -36.57 2.46 -33.33
N ARG A 369 -36.54 3.63 -33.98
CA ARG A 369 -37.37 3.93 -35.15
C ARG A 369 -36.57 3.72 -36.43
N ASN A 370 -36.62 4.67 -37.35
CA ASN A 370 -36.13 4.54 -38.71
C ASN A 370 -34.87 5.37 -38.93
N ILE A 371 -34.14 5.01 -39.98
CA ILE A 371 -33.13 5.85 -40.61
C ILE A 371 -33.65 6.19 -42.00
N PHE A 372 -33.97 7.45 -42.25
CA PHE A 372 -34.43 7.91 -43.56
C PHE A 372 -33.56 9.07 -44.04
N ILE A 373 -32.78 8.81 -45.10
CA ILE A 373 -31.98 9.81 -45.81
C ILE A 373 -32.64 10.11 -47.16
N GLY A 374 -33.13 11.33 -47.35
CA GLY A 374 -33.71 11.82 -48.60
C GLY A 374 -32.84 12.89 -49.26
N THR A 375 -33.24 13.42 -50.41
CA THR A 375 -32.51 14.54 -51.05
C THR A 375 -32.49 15.78 -50.15
N SER A 376 -33.62 16.08 -49.50
CA SER A 376 -33.72 17.18 -48.52
C SER A 376 -32.83 16.98 -47.29
N SER A 377 -32.37 15.75 -46.99
CA SER A 377 -31.38 15.54 -45.92
C SER A 377 -30.09 16.29 -46.19
N PHE A 378 -29.68 16.43 -47.46
CA PHE A 378 -28.44 17.11 -47.86
C PHE A 378 -28.69 18.58 -48.18
N ASP A 379 -29.76 18.89 -48.93
CA ASP A 379 -30.07 20.26 -49.35
C ASP A 379 -30.62 21.12 -48.19
N GLY A 380 -31.14 20.46 -47.15
CA GLY A 380 -31.96 21.10 -46.11
C GLY A 380 -33.39 21.36 -46.59
N ASP A 381 -34.20 21.92 -45.69
CA ASP A 381 -35.56 22.35 -45.99
C ASP A 381 -35.78 23.75 -45.44
N VAL A 382 -35.78 24.74 -46.35
CA VAL A 382 -35.93 26.16 -46.01
C VAL A 382 -37.32 26.46 -45.43
N PHE A 383 -38.37 25.74 -45.85
CA PHE A 383 -39.74 25.95 -45.36
C PHE A 383 -39.92 25.45 -43.93
N LEU A 384 -39.26 24.34 -43.59
CA LEU A 384 -39.28 23.76 -42.25
C LEU A 384 -38.15 24.30 -41.36
N GLY A 385 -37.31 25.22 -41.87
CA GLY A 385 -36.16 25.77 -41.15
C GLY A 385 -35.07 24.73 -40.84
N LYS A 386 -35.00 23.65 -41.62
CA LYS A 386 -34.08 22.52 -41.41
C LYS A 386 -32.81 22.72 -42.23
N GLN A 387 -31.66 22.51 -41.58
CA GLN A 387 -30.37 22.54 -42.24
C GLN A 387 -29.98 21.16 -42.79
N GLY A 388 -29.28 21.19 -43.92
CA GLY A 388 -28.70 20.01 -44.56
C GLY A 388 -27.58 19.36 -43.75
N ILE A 389 -27.45 18.05 -43.90
CA ILE A 389 -26.44 17.19 -43.32
C ILE A 389 -25.25 17.09 -44.27
N THR A 390 -24.02 17.07 -43.74
CA THR A 390 -22.83 16.71 -44.53
C THR A 390 -22.55 15.21 -44.43
N VAL A 391 -21.88 14.62 -45.43
CA VAL A 391 -21.58 13.17 -45.44
C VAL A 391 -20.73 12.77 -44.24
N GLU A 392 -19.82 13.64 -43.77
CA GLU A 392 -19.00 13.40 -42.59
C GLU A 392 -19.83 13.29 -41.31
N LEU A 393 -20.96 13.99 -41.23
CA LEU A 393 -21.83 13.97 -40.05
C LEU A 393 -22.56 12.63 -39.90
N LEU A 394 -22.83 11.93 -41.02
CA LEU A 394 -23.42 10.60 -41.00
C LEU A 394 -22.54 9.58 -40.28
N GLU A 395 -21.22 9.81 -40.21
CA GLU A 395 -20.27 8.93 -39.52
C GLU A 395 -20.56 8.76 -38.02
N GLN A 396 -21.35 9.66 -37.40
CA GLN A 396 -21.85 9.46 -36.04
C GLN A 396 -22.71 8.20 -35.88
N LEU A 397 -23.35 7.73 -36.96
CA LEU A 397 -24.14 6.50 -37.00
C LEU A 397 -23.28 5.24 -37.14
N SER A 398 -21.96 5.38 -37.27
CA SER A 398 -21.05 4.23 -37.41
C SER A 398 -21.12 3.25 -36.25
N THR A 399 -21.55 3.69 -35.07
CA THR A 399 -21.71 2.84 -33.88
C THR A 399 -23.02 2.03 -33.87
N VAL A 400 -23.96 2.34 -34.78
CA VAL A 400 -25.27 1.69 -34.85
C VAL A 400 -25.11 0.22 -35.28
N GLN A 401 -25.63 -0.67 -34.43
CA GLN A 401 -25.68 -2.11 -34.65
C GLN A 401 -27.09 -2.61 -34.97
N GLU A 402 -28.13 -1.91 -34.50
CA GLU A 402 -29.52 -2.35 -34.68
C GLU A 402 -30.45 -1.19 -35.02
N VAL A 403 -31.40 -1.45 -35.92
CA VAL A 403 -32.48 -0.51 -36.29
C VAL A 403 -33.83 -1.20 -36.12
N GLY A 404 -34.70 -0.64 -35.28
CA GLY A 404 -36.02 -1.20 -34.97
C GLY A 404 -37.02 -1.07 -36.12
N GLY A 405 -36.99 0.04 -36.85
CA GLY A 405 -37.85 0.29 -38.00
C GLY A 405 -37.20 -0.09 -39.33
N HIS A 406 -37.25 0.82 -40.30
CA HIS A 406 -36.66 0.65 -41.64
C HIS A 406 -35.44 1.54 -41.86
N VAL A 407 -34.60 1.15 -42.83
CA VAL A 407 -33.53 1.96 -43.40
C VAL A 407 -33.89 2.35 -44.83
N THR A 408 -34.12 3.63 -45.07
CA THR A 408 -34.53 4.18 -46.37
C THR A 408 -33.51 5.20 -46.88
N ILE A 409 -33.01 4.98 -48.10
CA ILE A 409 -32.04 5.84 -48.78
C ILE A 409 -32.63 6.27 -50.12
N GLN A 410 -32.94 7.56 -50.23
CA GLN A 410 -33.42 8.21 -51.45
C GLN A 410 -32.66 9.50 -51.79
N GLY A 411 -31.69 9.88 -50.97
CA GLY A 411 -30.85 11.05 -51.21
C GLY A 411 -29.71 10.78 -52.19
N SER A 412 -29.28 11.83 -52.89
CA SER A 412 -28.12 11.84 -53.79
C SER A 412 -27.25 13.05 -53.46
N HIS A 413 -25.93 12.85 -53.39
CA HIS A 413 -24.94 13.90 -53.17
C HIS A 413 -23.59 13.44 -53.74
N GLU A 414 -22.75 14.36 -54.25
CA GLU A 414 -21.50 14.01 -54.93
C GLU A 414 -20.54 13.17 -54.05
N GLN A 415 -20.48 13.49 -52.75
CA GLN A 415 -19.67 12.75 -51.78
C GLN A 415 -20.38 11.51 -51.19
N PHE A 416 -21.67 11.32 -51.45
CA PHE A 416 -22.46 10.22 -50.89
C PHE A 416 -22.40 8.99 -51.81
N THR A 417 -21.30 8.24 -51.70
CA THR A 417 -20.98 7.13 -52.60
C THR A 417 -21.18 5.75 -51.98
N ASN A 418 -21.40 5.63 -50.67
CA ASN A 418 -21.62 4.34 -49.99
C ASN A 418 -22.29 4.51 -48.62
N LEU A 419 -22.66 3.40 -47.98
CA LEU A 419 -23.28 3.40 -46.64
C LEU A 419 -22.30 2.96 -45.53
N THR A 420 -21.01 3.27 -45.65
CA THR A 420 -19.98 2.88 -44.65
C THR A 420 -20.27 3.43 -43.23
N PHE A 421 -21.07 4.51 -43.13
CA PHE A 421 -21.56 5.02 -41.86
C PHE A 421 -22.53 4.05 -41.14
N LEU A 422 -22.96 2.96 -41.79
CA LEU A 422 -23.73 1.85 -41.20
C LEU A 422 -22.95 0.52 -41.23
N ARG A 423 -21.62 0.55 -41.34
CA ARG A 423 -20.77 -0.66 -41.42
C ARG A 423 -20.96 -1.65 -40.27
N ASN A 424 -21.37 -1.17 -39.09
CA ASN A 424 -21.60 -1.99 -37.90
C ASN A 424 -23.06 -2.46 -37.75
N LEU A 425 -23.96 -2.08 -38.66
CA LEU A 425 -25.37 -2.47 -38.63
C LEU A 425 -25.50 -3.98 -38.81
N LYS A 426 -25.88 -4.69 -37.75
CA LYS A 426 -26.06 -6.15 -37.71
C LYS A 426 -27.48 -6.57 -38.06
N LYS A 427 -28.47 -5.78 -37.64
CA LYS A 427 -29.87 -6.19 -37.67
C LYS A 427 -30.85 -5.06 -37.97
N ILE A 428 -31.83 -5.36 -38.81
CA ILE A 428 -33.00 -4.51 -39.06
C ILE A 428 -34.26 -5.29 -38.63
N TYR A 429 -35.04 -4.76 -37.70
CA TYR A 429 -36.22 -5.45 -37.19
C TYR A 429 -37.46 -5.27 -38.07
N GLY A 430 -37.60 -4.14 -38.78
CA GLY A 430 -38.76 -3.90 -39.64
C GLY A 430 -40.08 -3.79 -38.89
N GLN A 431 -40.07 -3.22 -37.66
CA GLN A 431 -41.29 -2.93 -36.89
C GLN A 431 -42.14 -1.84 -37.56
N GLN A 432 -41.46 -0.93 -38.28
CA GLN A 432 -42.05 0.04 -39.20
C GLN A 432 -41.43 -0.19 -40.58
N LEU A 433 -42.25 -0.14 -41.63
CA LEU A 433 -41.84 -0.45 -42.99
C LEU A 433 -42.09 0.73 -43.92
N TYR A 434 -41.17 0.98 -44.84
CA TYR A 434 -41.35 1.97 -45.90
C TYR A 434 -41.73 1.26 -47.21
N ARG A 435 -42.96 1.47 -47.68
CA ARG A 435 -43.50 0.76 -48.86
C ARG A 435 -43.31 -0.76 -48.76
N ASN A 436 -43.70 -1.33 -47.62
CA ASN A 436 -43.50 -2.74 -47.23
C ASN A 436 -42.04 -3.20 -47.12
N SER A 437 -41.07 -2.29 -47.21
CA SER A 437 -39.65 -2.63 -47.17
C SER A 437 -39.01 -2.24 -45.84
N ALA A 438 -38.15 -3.10 -45.32
CA ALA A 438 -37.27 -2.78 -44.19
C ALA A 438 -35.94 -2.15 -44.66
N LEU A 439 -35.51 -2.48 -45.87
CA LEU A 439 -34.40 -1.80 -46.55
C LEU A 439 -34.88 -1.31 -47.91
N TYR A 440 -34.85 0.01 -48.12
CA TYR A 440 -35.34 0.65 -49.35
C TYR A 440 -34.30 1.64 -49.89
N ILE A 441 -33.72 1.36 -51.05
CA ILE A 441 -32.71 2.21 -51.70
C ILE A 441 -33.17 2.54 -53.12
N LEU A 442 -33.46 3.82 -53.37
CA LEU A 442 -34.04 4.28 -54.62
C LEU A 442 -33.38 5.56 -55.13
N SER A 443 -32.96 5.60 -56.40
CA SER A 443 -32.53 6.85 -57.05
C SER A 443 -31.42 7.59 -56.29
N SER A 444 -30.46 6.84 -55.75
CA SER A 444 -29.34 7.35 -54.97
C SER A 444 -28.02 7.35 -55.76
N SER A 445 -27.05 8.15 -55.31
CA SER A 445 -25.68 8.25 -55.83
C SER A 445 -24.72 7.18 -55.31
N VAL A 446 -25.21 6.20 -54.54
CA VAL A 446 -24.36 5.15 -53.98
C VAL A 446 -23.79 4.22 -55.06
N GLN A 447 -22.50 3.92 -54.93
CA GLN A 447 -21.72 3.03 -55.77
C GLN A 447 -21.55 1.64 -55.14
N SER A 448 -21.55 1.57 -53.81
CA SER A 448 -21.42 0.35 -53.00
C SER A 448 -22.27 0.45 -51.74
N LEU A 449 -22.66 -0.68 -51.15
CA LEU A 449 -23.51 -0.69 -49.95
C LEU A 449 -22.68 -0.62 -48.67
N ASN A 450 -21.57 -1.36 -48.59
CA ASN A 450 -20.66 -1.43 -47.44
C ASN A 450 -21.34 -1.82 -46.10
N LEU A 451 -22.44 -2.57 -46.16
CA LEU A 451 -23.18 -3.08 -45.00
C LEU A 451 -22.59 -4.41 -44.49
N ILE A 452 -21.28 -4.43 -44.23
CA ILE A 452 -20.52 -5.66 -43.96
C ILE A 452 -21.02 -6.46 -42.75
N SER A 453 -21.51 -5.79 -41.71
CA SER A 453 -21.97 -6.46 -40.49
C SER A 453 -23.41 -6.98 -40.60
N LEU A 454 -24.14 -6.69 -41.68
CA LEU A 454 -25.56 -6.98 -41.77
C LEU A 454 -25.80 -8.49 -41.87
N GLN A 455 -26.43 -9.03 -40.85
CA GLN A 455 -26.62 -10.48 -40.66
C GLN A 455 -28.08 -10.89 -40.72
N ARG A 456 -29.03 -9.98 -40.42
CA ARG A 456 -30.45 -10.35 -40.31
C ARG A 456 -31.42 -9.20 -40.60
N ILE A 457 -32.47 -9.51 -41.34
CA ILE A 457 -33.66 -8.65 -41.52
C ILE A 457 -34.89 -9.45 -41.06
N GLU A 458 -35.52 -9.02 -39.96
CA GLU A 458 -36.58 -9.82 -39.30
C GLU A 458 -37.95 -9.74 -39.98
N SER A 459 -38.27 -8.60 -40.59
CA SER A 459 -39.57 -8.31 -41.20
C SER A 459 -39.41 -7.30 -42.32
N GLY A 460 -40.28 -7.35 -43.33
CA GLY A 460 -40.29 -6.45 -44.48
C GLY A 460 -39.38 -6.85 -45.64
N ASP A 461 -39.65 -6.29 -46.81
CA ASP A 461 -38.95 -6.56 -48.06
C ASP A 461 -37.63 -5.77 -48.21
N VAL A 462 -36.81 -6.18 -49.18
CA VAL A 462 -35.62 -5.43 -49.62
C VAL A 462 -35.84 -4.94 -51.04
N ASN A 463 -35.81 -3.62 -51.24
CA ASN A 463 -36.00 -3.00 -52.54
C ASN A 463 -34.83 -2.05 -52.88
N ILE A 464 -34.02 -2.42 -53.87
CA ILE A 464 -32.85 -1.65 -54.32
C ILE A 464 -32.97 -1.41 -55.82
N LYS A 465 -33.40 -0.22 -56.23
CA LYS A 465 -33.66 0.05 -57.65
C LYS A 465 -33.35 1.46 -58.09
N LEU A 466 -33.11 1.64 -59.39
CA LEU A 466 -32.83 2.94 -60.01
C LEU A 466 -31.57 3.63 -59.46
N ASN A 467 -30.54 2.89 -59.07
CA ASN A 467 -29.27 3.45 -58.59
C ASN A 467 -28.20 3.28 -59.69
N PRO A 468 -28.00 4.27 -60.58
CA PRO A 468 -27.24 4.09 -61.83
C PRO A 468 -25.74 3.87 -61.64
N GLN A 469 -25.20 4.12 -60.44
CA GLN A 469 -23.77 3.93 -60.14
C GLN A 469 -23.49 2.70 -59.25
N LEU A 470 -24.53 1.98 -58.79
CA LEU A 470 -24.40 0.90 -57.80
C LEU A 470 -23.97 -0.42 -58.45
N CYS A 471 -22.82 -0.96 -58.03
CA CYS A 471 -22.25 -2.22 -58.55
C CYS A 471 -22.28 -3.40 -57.56
N TYR A 472 -22.40 -3.15 -56.25
CA TYR A 472 -22.26 -4.18 -55.20
C TYR A 472 -23.59 -4.42 -54.48
N ALA A 473 -24.55 -5.03 -55.16
CA ALA A 473 -25.89 -5.29 -54.62
C ALA A 473 -26.45 -6.65 -55.11
N ASP A 474 -25.77 -7.74 -54.78
CA ASP A 474 -26.20 -9.09 -55.16
C ASP A 474 -27.44 -9.54 -54.37
N GLU A 475 -28.45 -10.09 -55.05
CA GLU A 475 -29.68 -10.59 -54.43
C GLU A 475 -29.40 -11.73 -53.46
N ALA A 476 -28.42 -12.60 -53.76
CA ALA A 476 -28.07 -13.76 -52.96
C ALA A 476 -27.59 -13.40 -51.54
N LEU A 477 -27.05 -12.19 -51.36
CA LEU A 477 -26.67 -11.67 -50.04
C LEU A 477 -27.89 -11.49 -49.15
N PHE A 478 -28.95 -10.90 -49.69
CA PHE A 478 -30.17 -10.58 -48.95
C PHE A 478 -31.04 -11.82 -48.72
N GLU A 479 -31.12 -12.71 -49.71
CA GLU A 479 -31.84 -13.99 -49.58
C GLU A 479 -31.32 -14.83 -48.41
N ARG A 480 -30.00 -14.76 -48.15
CA ARG A 480 -29.36 -15.49 -47.05
C ARG A 480 -29.66 -14.92 -45.66
N ILE A 481 -29.83 -13.60 -45.54
CA ILE A 481 -30.05 -12.89 -44.26
C ILE A 481 -31.52 -12.55 -43.99
N GLY A 482 -32.38 -12.77 -44.97
CA GLY A 482 -33.81 -12.51 -44.91
C GLY A 482 -34.61 -13.60 -44.18
N HIS A 483 -35.82 -13.24 -43.80
CA HIS A 483 -36.83 -14.21 -43.35
C HIS A 483 -37.46 -14.94 -44.56
N ARG A 484 -38.14 -16.06 -44.30
CA ARG A 484 -38.57 -17.04 -45.32
C ARG A 484 -39.46 -16.47 -46.45
N ASP A 485 -40.25 -15.44 -46.16
CA ASP A 485 -41.22 -14.85 -47.09
C ASP A 485 -40.78 -13.47 -47.63
N MET A 486 -39.53 -13.06 -47.36
CA MET A 486 -38.98 -11.78 -47.77
C MET A 486 -38.86 -11.69 -49.29
N ARG A 487 -39.36 -10.60 -49.90
CA ARG A 487 -39.07 -10.31 -51.30
C ARG A 487 -37.83 -9.44 -51.42
N VAL A 488 -36.89 -9.89 -52.24
CA VAL A 488 -35.72 -9.11 -52.65
C VAL A 488 -35.97 -8.63 -54.07
N THR A 489 -35.76 -7.36 -54.34
CA THR A 489 -35.87 -6.79 -55.68
C THR A 489 -34.70 -5.87 -55.93
N VAL A 490 -33.75 -6.34 -56.76
CA VAL A 490 -32.63 -5.55 -57.24
C VAL A 490 -32.80 -5.34 -58.74
N SER A 491 -33.09 -4.12 -59.18
CA SER A 491 -33.32 -3.87 -60.61
C SER A 491 -32.99 -2.44 -61.03
N HIS A 492 -32.67 -2.24 -62.31
CA HIS A 492 -32.38 -0.92 -62.87
C HIS A 492 -31.25 -0.18 -62.11
N ASN A 493 -30.27 -0.92 -61.60
CA ASN A 493 -29.02 -0.36 -61.09
C ASN A 493 -27.98 -0.36 -62.23
N ARG A 494 -26.69 -0.16 -61.93
CA ARG A 494 -25.66 -0.21 -62.95
C ARG A 494 -25.57 -1.60 -63.57
N ASP A 495 -25.30 -1.68 -64.88
CA ASP A 495 -25.17 -2.95 -65.58
C ASP A 495 -23.94 -3.73 -65.07
N LEU A 496 -24.10 -5.04 -64.87
CA LEU A 496 -23.05 -5.90 -64.35
C LEU A 496 -21.82 -5.92 -65.28
N ILE A 497 -22.02 -5.85 -66.59
CA ILE A 497 -20.93 -5.86 -67.58
C ILE A 497 -20.07 -4.61 -67.42
N ASP A 498 -20.70 -3.45 -67.25
CA ASP A 498 -19.99 -2.18 -67.02
C ASP A 498 -19.22 -2.21 -65.69
N CYS A 499 -19.84 -2.73 -64.63
CA CYS A 499 -19.17 -2.90 -63.33
C CYS A 499 -17.92 -3.78 -63.44
N VAL A 500 -18.00 -4.90 -64.17
CA VAL A 500 -16.86 -5.79 -64.39
C VAL A 500 -15.78 -5.12 -65.25
N ALA A 501 -16.17 -4.42 -66.32
CA ALA A 501 -15.24 -3.73 -67.22
C ALA A 501 -14.45 -2.63 -66.51
N GLU A 502 -15.05 -1.96 -65.52
CA GLU A 502 -14.43 -0.93 -64.70
C GLU A 502 -13.68 -1.48 -63.48
N GLY A 503 -13.66 -2.80 -63.30
CA GLY A 503 -13.00 -3.45 -62.16
C GLY A 503 -13.76 -3.29 -60.84
N HIS A 504 -15.03 -2.92 -60.87
CA HIS A 504 -15.92 -2.87 -59.72
C HIS A 504 -16.47 -4.27 -59.39
N VAL A 505 -15.58 -5.16 -58.96
CA VAL A 505 -15.86 -6.56 -58.64
C VAL A 505 -15.40 -6.91 -57.22
N CYS A 506 -15.91 -8.02 -56.68
CA CYS A 506 -15.49 -8.51 -55.38
C CYS A 506 -14.00 -8.92 -55.36
N ASP A 507 -13.39 -8.84 -54.18
CA ASP A 507 -12.01 -9.26 -53.97
C ASP A 507 -11.85 -10.77 -54.29
N PRO A 508 -10.72 -11.21 -54.88
CA PRO A 508 -10.47 -12.62 -55.16
C PRO A 508 -10.50 -13.54 -53.93
N GLN A 509 -10.37 -13.00 -52.71
CA GLN A 509 -10.49 -13.76 -51.47
C GLN A 509 -11.95 -13.90 -50.98
N CYS A 510 -12.93 -13.34 -51.68
CA CYS A 510 -14.35 -13.53 -51.38
C CYS A 510 -14.88 -14.83 -52.00
N THR A 511 -15.83 -15.49 -51.33
CA THR A 511 -16.58 -16.59 -51.94
C THR A 511 -17.54 -16.09 -53.03
N PRO A 512 -18.05 -16.98 -53.93
CA PRO A 512 -19.05 -16.62 -54.93
C PRO A 512 -20.40 -16.10 -54.38
N LEU A 513 -20.60 -16.07 -53.06
CA LEU A 513 -21.77 -15.45 -52.42
C LEU A 513 -21.85 -13.94 -52.68
N GLY A 514 -20.72 -13.29 -52.98
CA GLY A 514 -20.65 -11.85 -53.23
C GLY A 514 -20.02 -11.05 -52.09
N CYS A 515 -20.08 -9.73 -52.24
CA CYS A 515 -19.47 -8.75 -51.36
C CYS A 515 -20.33 -7.48 -51.27
N TRP A 516 -20.17 -6.74 -50.17
CA TRP A 516 -20.91 -5.50 -49.92
C TRP A 516 -20.28 -4.26 -50.56
N GLY A 517 -19.06 -4.41 -51.09
CA GLY A 517 -18.23 -3.33 -51.63
C GLY A 517 -16.84 -3.83 -52.08
N PRO A 518 -15.93 -2.92 -52.44
CA PRO A 518 -14.58 -3.28 -52.89
C PRO A 518 -13.66 -3.72 -51.76
N GLY A 519 -12.74 -4.64 -52.07
CA GLY A 519 -11.63 -5.04 -51.21
C GLY A 519 -11.92 -6.21 -50.25
N PRO A 520 -10.88 -6.75 -49.59
CA PRO A 520 -10.94 -8.03 -48.87
C PRO A 520 -11.69 -7.97 -47.53
N LYS A 521 -12.06 -6.77 -47.06
CA LYS A 521 -12.89 -6.55 -45.87
C LYS A 521 -14.38 -6.53 -46.16
N GLN A 522 -14.77 -6.49 -47.44
CA GLN A 522 -16.17 -6.35 -47.85
C GLN A 522 -16.80 -7.69 -48.28
N CYS A 523 -16.05 -8.79 -48.19
CA CYS A 523 -16.55 -10.12 -48.52
C CYS A 523 -17.67 -10.54 -47.57
N ALA A 524 -18.76 -11.07 -48.11
CA ALA A 524 -19.80 -11.67 -47.26
C ALA A 524 -19.33 -12.95 -46.57
N ARG A 525 -18.35 -13.64 -47.17
CA ARG A 525 -17.63 -14.76 -46.58
C ARG A 525 -16.25 -14.90 -47.24
N CYS A 526 -15.22 -15.16 -46.44
CA CYS A 526 -13.88 -15.43 -46.93
C CYS A 526 -13.74 -16.81 -47.56
N GLN A 527 -12.98 -16.91 -48.63
CA GLN A 527 -12.73 -18.14 -49.38
C GLN A 527 -11.78 -19.11 -48.66
N ASN A 528 -10.70 -18.59 -48.05
CA ASN A 528 -9.63 -19.42 -47.46
C ASN A 528 -9.47 -19.16 -45.96
N ALA A 529 -8.93 -18.00 -45.59
CA ALA A 529 -8.63 -17.64 -44.22
C ALA A 529 -9.02 -16.18 -43.90
N GLN A 530 -9.09 -15.83 -42.63
CA GLN A 530 -9.39 -14.48 -42.18
C GLN A 530 -8.52 -14.02 -41.00
N ILE A 531 -8.04 -12.78 -41.06
CA ILE A 531 -7.37 -12.08 -39.97
C ILE A 531 -8.30 -10.95 -39.52
N GLY A 532 -8.89 -11.09 -38.33
CA GLY A 532 -10.03 -10.25 -37.94
C GLY A 532 -11.11 -10.30 -39.02
N ASP A 533 -11.46 -9.13 -39.56
CA ASP A 533 -12.49 -8.99 -40.60
C ASP A 533 -11.91 -8.96 -42.04
N THR A 534 -10.64 -9.30 -42.22
CA THR A 534 -9.96 -9.24 -43.53
C THR A 534 -9.75 -10.64 -44.09
N CYS A 535 -10.30 -10.91 -45.26
CA CYS A 535 -10.06 -12.16 -45.97
C CYS A 535 -8.65 -12.21 -46.54
N VAL A 536 -7.93 -13.31 -46.29
CA VAL A 536 -6.56 -13.53 -46.74
C VAL A 536 -6.39 -14.93 -47.33
N ALA A 537 -5.37 -15.09 -48.16
CA ALA A 537 -5.07 -16.37 -48.79
C ALA A 537 -4.55 -17.42 -47.79
N SER A 538 -3.77 -17.02 -46.78
CA SER A 538 -3.22 -17.89 -45.74
C SER A 538 -2.84 -17.12 -44.47
N CYS A 539 -2.68 -17.82 -43.34
CA CYS A 539 -2.24 -17.23 -42.07
C CYS A 539 -0.72 -17.04 -41.94
N ASP A 540 0.09 -17.57 -42.87
CA ASP A 540 1.56 -17.65 -42.74
C ASP A 540 2.30 -16.37 -43.20
N PHE A 541 1.68 -15.21 -43.05
CA PHE A 541 2.20 -14.00 -43.67
C PHE A 541 3.52 -13.50 -43.01
N PHE A 542 3.79 -13.86 -41.73
CA PHE A 542 5.04 -13.51 -40.99
C PHE A 542 5.32 -14.40 -39.75
N SER A 543 4.78 -15.62 -39.67
CA SER A 543 4.80 -16.46 -38.44
C SER A 543 4.19 -15.81 -37.18
N GLN A 544 3.47 -14.69 -37.32
CA GLN A 544 2.79 -13.98 -36.22
C GLN A 544 1.37 -14.48 -35.95
N TYR A 545 0.82 -15.26 -36.87
CA TYR A 545 -0.52 -15.83 -36.78
C TYR A 545 -0.45 -17.34 -36.92
N ALA A 546 -1.20 -18.04 -36.07
CA ALA A 546 -1.40 -19.46 -36.19
C ALA A 546 -2.82 -19.75 -36.67
N ALA A 547 -2.97 -20.77 -37.51
CA ALA A 547 -4.28 -21.30 -37.86
C ALA A 547 -4.95 -21.86 -36.60
N SER A 548 -6.18 -21.42 -36.32
CA SER A 548 -7.07 -22.08 -35.38
C SER A 548 -8.07 -22.94 -36.15
N GLU A 549 -8.52 -24.06 -35.57
CA GLU A 549 -9.30 -25.10 -36.26
C GLU A 549 -10.42 -24.52 -37.14
N GLY A 550 -10.29 -24.71 -38.45
CA GLY A 550 -11.34 -24.47 -39.44
C GLY A 550 -11.99 -25.79 -39.83
N THR A 551 -13.32 -25.81 -39.93
CA THR A 551 -14.07 -26.91 -40.56
C THR A 551 -14.27 -26.63 -42.05
N ASP A 552 -14.69 -27.63 -42.84
CA ASP A 552 -15.01 -27.49 -44.28
C ASP A 552 -16.06 -26.41 -44.61
N HIS A 553 -16.70 -25.78 -43.61
CA HIS A 553 -17.76 -24.79 -43.77
C HIS A 553 -17.45 -23.40 -43.20
N THR A 554 -16.28 -23.24 -42.56
CA THR A 554 -15.84 -21.99 -41.92
C THR A 554 -14.41 -21.64 -42.37
N PRO A 555 -14.12 -20.39 -42.77
CA PRO A 555 -12.76 -20.02 -43.16
C PRO A 555 -11.80 -20.25 -41.97
N THR A 556 -10.54 -20.57 -42.29
CA THR A 556 -9.51 -20.72 -41.24
C THR A 556 -9.34 -19.39 -40.52
N ILE A 557 -9.53 -19.36 -39.21
CA ILE A 557 -9.36 -18.15 -38.40
C ILE A 557 -7.89 -18.04 -38.02
N CYS A 558 -7.24 -16.97 -38.47
CA CYS A 558 -5.85 -16.68 -38.12
C CYS A 558 -5.82 -15.96 -36.77
N ALA A 559 -5.42 -16.67 -35.72
CA ALA A 559 -5.27 -16.10 -34.39
C ALA A 559 -3.85 -15.58 -34.21
N HIS A 560 -3.71 -14.40 -33.59
CA HIS A 560 -2.39 -13.85 -33.28
C HIS A 560 -1.69 -14.76 -32.26
N CYS A 561 -0.37 -14.93 -32.42
CA CYS A 561 0.45 -15.55 -31.39
C CYS A 561 0.38 -14.76 -30.09
N ASP A 562 0.56 -15.45 -28.96
CA ASP A 562 0.63 -14.80 -27.66
C ASP A 562 1.73 -13.72 -27.66
N PRO A 563 1.51 -12.54 -27.05
CA PRO A 563 2.54 -11.50 -26.96
C PRO A 563 3.86 -11.97 -26.33
N GLU A 564 3.81 -13.03 -25.53
CA GLU A 564 4.98 -13.64 -24.89
C GLU A 564 5.71 -14.67 -25.79
N CYS A 565 5.26 -14.86 -27.04
CA CYS A 565 5.95 -15.71 -28.02
C CYS A 565 6.99 -14.94 -28.81
N LYS A 566 8.22 -15.49 -28.87
CA LYS A 566 9.30 -15.01 -29.73
C LYS A 566 9.42 -15.91 -30.95
N GLY A 567 9.42 -15.32 -32.14
CA GLY A 567 9.62 -16.05 -33.41
C GLY A 567 8.42 -16.85 -33.94
N GLY A 568 7.26 -16.77 -33.27
CA GLY A 568 6.00 -17.36 -33.72
C GLY A 568 5.45 -18.45 -32.79
N CYS A 569 4.33 -19.06 -33.20
CA CYS A 569 3.59 -20.03 -32.40
C CYS A 569 2.95 -21.12 -33.27
N GLY A 570 2.76 -22.31 -32.69
CA GLY A 570 2.01 -23.41 -33.32
C GLY A 570 0.49 -23.34 -33.09
N GLY A 571 0.02 -22.34 -32.33
CA GLY A 571 -1.37 -22.16 -31.93
C GLY A 571 -1.54 -20.96 -31.00
N PRO A 572 -2.78 -20.56 -30.67
CA PRO A 572 -3.02 -19.44 -29.78
C PRO A 572 -2.59 -19.75 -28.33
N GLY A 573 -2.25 -18.70 -27.59
CA GLY A 573 -1.96 -18.75 -26.15
C GLY A 573 -0.50 -19.09 -25.79
N PRO A 574 -0.11 -18.85 -24.53
CA PRO A 574 1.29 -18.77 -24.10
C PRO A 574 2.01 -20.12 -24.01
N ARG A 575 1.27 -21.23 -24.19
CA ARG A 575 1.83 -22.58 -24.21
C ARG A 575 2.36 -23.00 -25.57
N ASN A 576 1.82 -22.40 -26.64
CA ASN A 576 2.07 -22.82 -28.01
C ASN A 576 3.18 -21.98 -28.68
N CYS A 577 3.91 -21.20 -27.91
CA CYS A 577 5.07 -20.46 -28.38
C CYS A 577 6.19 -21.40 -28.80
N THR A 578 6.91 -21.03 -29.85
CA THR A 578 8.13 -21.72 -30.26
C THR A 578 9.29 -21.43 -29.29
N GLU A 579 9.44 -20.17 -28.90
CA GLU A 579 10.34 -19.67 -27.86
C GLU A 579 9.62 -18.60 -27.02
N CYS A 580 9.96 -18.47 -25.73
CA CYS A 580 9.40 -17.41 -24.89
C CYS A 580 10.16 -16.09 -25.08
N LEU A 581 9.45 -14.97 -25.08
CA LEU A 581 10.03 -13.64 -25.18
C LEU A 581 10.75 -13.22 -23.89
N HIS A 582 10.15 -13.47 -22.73
CA HIS A 582 10.69 -13.10 -21.42
C HIS A 582 11.06 -14.33 -20.58
N VAL A 583 10.09 -14.94 -19.89
CA VAL A 583 10.35 -16.09 -19.00
C VAL A 583 9.42 -17.27 -19.28
N LYS A 584 9.83 -18.46 -18.84
CA LYS A 584 9.08 -19.70 -18.99
C LYS A 584 8.71 -20.29 -17.63
N ASP A 585 7.42 -20.31 -17.30
CA ASP A 585 6.88 -20.92 -16.09
C ASP A 585 6.21 -22.27 -16.44
N GLY A 586 6.96 -23.36 -16.29
CA GLY A 586 6.51 -24.68 -16.74
C GLY A 586 6.35 -24.72 -18.26
N PRO A 587 5.16 -25.08 -18.81
CA PRO A 587 4.93 -25.09 -20.25
C PRO A 587 4.47 -23.73 -20.81
N PHE A 588 4.38 -22.67 -20.00
CA PHE A 588 3.79 -21.39 -20.39
C PHE A 588 4.85 -20.27 -20.44
N CYS A 589 4.82 -19.46 -21.49
CA CYS A 589 5.56 -18.21 -21.56
C CYS A 589 4.84 -17.12 -20.75
N ARG A 590 5.58 -16.33 -19.99
CA ARG A 590 5.08 -15.22 -19.17
C ARG A 590 6.03 -14.05 -19.24
N LYS A 591 5.51 -12.87 -18.94
CA LYS A 591 6.30 -11.63 -18.84
C LYS A 591 7.27 -11.65 -17.67
N GLU A 592 6.81 -12.13 -16.52
CA GLU A 592 7.57 -12.21 -15.26
C GLU A 592 7.23 -13.51 -14.52
N CYS A 593 8.17 -13.98 -13.69
CA CYS A 593 7.91 -15.15 -12.86
C CYS A 593 6.89 -14.83 -11.77
N PRO A 594 6.03 -15.79 -11.39
CA PRO A 594 5.17 -15.65 -10.22
C PRO A 594 5.98 -15.31 -8.96
N ILE A 595 5.41 -14.57 -8.01
CA ILE A 595 6.12 -14.10 -6.80
C ILE A 595 6.79 -15.25 -6.02
N SER A 596 6.22 -16.46 -6.05
CA SER A 596 6.79 -17.66 -5.41
C SER A 596 7.97 -18.30 -6.18
N LYS A 597 8.44 -17.68 -7.25
CA LYS A 597 9.49 -18.18 -8.15
C LYS A 597 10.43 -17.06 -8.57
N TYR A 598 11.61 -17.44 -9.05
CA TYR A 598 12.59 -16.55 -9.65
C TYR A 598 13.06 -17.09 -11.01
N PRO A 599 13.44 -16.22 -11.96
CA PRO A 599 14.01 -16.67 -13.23
C PRO A 599 15.44 -17.15 -13.02
N ASP A 600 15.79 -18.32 -13.57
CA ASP A 600 17.17 -18.79 -13.68
C ASP A 600 17.91 -18.13 -14.86
N GLU A 601 19.17 -18.55 -15.10
CA GLU A 601 20.03 -18.00 -16.16
C GLU A 601 19.45 -18.17 -17.57
N ASP A 602 18.61 -19.18 -17.78
CA ASP A 602 17.92 -19.46 -19.05
C ASP A 602 16.52 -18.82 -19.12
N GLY A 603 16.13 -18.03 -18.10
CA GLY A 603 14.81 -17.39 -18.01
C GLY A 603 13.68 -18.37 -17.64
N VAL A 604 13.98 -19.53 -17.06
CA VAL A 604 12.98 -20.49 -16.58
C VAL A 604 12.65 -20.20 -15.11
N CYS A 605 11.36 -20.17 -14.77
CA CYS A 605 10.91 -19.85 -13.42
C CYS A 605 11.09 -21.04 -12.46
N GLN A 606 12.00 -20.88 -11.50
CA GLN A 606 12.33 -21.85 -10.47
C GLN A 606 11.70 -21.48 -9.12
N PRO A 607 11.27 -22.45 -8.28
CA PRO A 607 10.65 -22.16 -6.99
C PRO A 607 11.62 -21.49 -6.01
N CYS A 608 11.10 -20.53 -5.24
CA CYS A 608 11.81 -19.93 -4.11
C CYS A 608 12.11 -20.97 -3.02
N HIS A 609 13.12 -20.68 -2.18
CA HIS A 609 13.37 -21.50 -1.00
C HIS A 609 12.15 -21.52 -0.07
N ARG A 610 11.83 -22.68 0.50
CA ARG A 610 10.63 -22.91 1.33
C ARG A 610 10.51 -22.02 2.58
N ASN A 611 11.62 -21.47 3.07
CA ASN A 611 11.62 -20.59 4.24
C ASN A 611 11.48 -19.09 3.87
N CYS A 612 11.44 -18.75 2.58
CA CYS A 612 11.12 -17.39 2.14
C CYS A 612 9.64 -17.10 2.39
N VAL A 613 9.30 -15.85 2.65
CA VAL A 613 7.89 -15.40 2.68
C VAL A 613 7.36 -15.42 1.25
N MET A 614 6.53 -16.42 0.93
CA MET A 614 6.04 -16.66 -0.44
C MET A 614 5.25 -15.48 -1.02
N GLU A 615 4.60 -14.67 -0.17
CA GLU A 615 3.88 -13.46 -0.59
C GLU A 615 4.79 -12.29 -0.96
N LYS A 616 6.07 -12.34 -0.57
CA LYS A 616 7.09 -11.31 -0.87
C LYS A 616 8.08 -11.78 -1.92
N GLY A 617 8.25 -13.09 -2.05
CA GLY A 617 9.04 -13.73 -3.10
C GLY A 617 10.53 -13.83 -2.81
N CYS A 618 11.29 -14.13 -3.87
CA CYS A 618 12.74 -14.32 -3.82
C CYS A 618 13.40 -13.81 -5.12
N THR A 619 14.72 -13.65 -5.06
CA THR A 619 15.56 -13.27 -6.21
C THR A 619 16.52 -14.39 -6.61
N GLY A 620 16.45 -15.54 -5.96
CA GLY A 620 17.30 -16.70 -6.23
C GLY A 620 16.98 -17.90 -5.33
N PRO A 621 17.76 -18.99 -5.43
CA PRO A 621 17.54 -20.23 -4.68
C PRO A 621 17.93 -20.15 -3.20
N GLY A 622 18.67 -19.10 -2.80
CA GLY A 622 19.25 -18.98 -1.47
C GLY A 622 18.21 -18.86 -0.36
N ASN A 623 18.59 -19.30 0.84
CA ASN A 623 17.81 -19.18 2.07
C ASN A 623 18.22 -17.95 2.91
N ALA A 624 19.01 -17.04 2.36
CA ALA A 624 19.42 -15.81 3.04
C ALA A 624 18.63 -14.63 2.50
N LEU A 625 18.54 -13.55 3.27
CA LEU A 625 17.87 -12.33 2.85
C LEU A 625 18.75 -11.53 1.87
N GLY A 626 18.15 -11.04 0.78
CA GLY A 626 18.82 -10.21 -0.21
C GLY A 626 18.97 -10.88 -1.58
N GLN A 627 19.89 -10.35 -2.39
CA GLN A 627 20.11 -10.80 -3.77
C GLN A 627 20.56 -12.27 -3.82
N GLY A 628 19.91 -13.07 -4.67
CA GLY A 628 20.17 -14.49 -4.80
C GLY A 628 19.45 -15.36 -3.76
N GLY A 629 18.62 -14.77 -2.89
CA GLY A 629 17.84 -15.47 -1.87
C GLY A 629 16.46 -14.85 -1.64
N CYS A 630 15.99 -14.90 -0.40
CA CYS A 630 14.66 -14.43 0.00
C CYS A 630 14.57 -12.89 -0.02
N VAL A 631 13.44 -12.35 -0.47
CA VAL A 631 13.13 -10.91 -0.31
C VAL A 631 12.75 -10.60 1.14
N ALA A 632 12.02 -11.50 1.80
CA ALA A 632 11.61 -11.37 3.18
C ALA A 632 11.49 -12.75 3.87
N CYS A 633 11.58 -12.75 5.20
CA CYS A 633 11.57 -13.94 6.04
C CYS A 633 10.63 -13.77 7.23
N HIS A 634 9.88 -14.82 7.59
CA HIS A 634 9.02 -14.81 8.78
C HIS A 634 9.85 -14.83 10.07
N GLN A 635 10.96 -15.58 10.05
CA GLN A 635 11.92 -15.68 11.14
C GLN A 635 13.32 -15.80 10.52
N ALA A 636 14.33 -15.30 11.21
CA ALA A 636 15.71 -15.34 10.73
C ALA A 636 16.69 -15.51 11.88
N LEU A 637 17.78 -16.20 11.57
CA LEU A 637 18.97 -16.25 12.38
C LEU A 637 19.86 -15.07 11.99
N ILE A 638 20.22 -14.25 12.98
CA ILE A 638 21.13 -13.12 12.80
C ILE A 638 22.41 -13.34 13.60
N ASP A 639 23.49 -12.74 13.10
CA ASP A 639 24.81 -12.83 13.71
C ASP A 639 24.84 -12.25 15.13
N GLN A 640 25.93 -12.52 15.86
CA GLN A 640 26.11 -12.07 17.24
C GLN A 640 26.03 -10.54 17.42
N ASN A 641 26.31 -9.76 16.37
CA ASN A 641 26.24 -8.31 16.39
C ASN A 641 24.82 -7.76 16.12
N GLY A 642 23.90 -8.61 15.69
CA GLY A 642 22.52 -8.22 15.36
C GLY A 642 22.39 -7.42 14.06
N VAL A 643 23.37 -7.53 13.15
CA VAL A 643 23.44 -6.72 11.92
C VAL A 643 23.21 -7.58 10.67
N THR A 644 23.76 -8.79 10.63
CA THR A 644 23.74 -9.62 9.43
C THR A 644 22.78 -10.79 9.59
N VAL A 645 21.84 -10.90 8.66
CA VAL A 645 20.97 -12.09 8.53
C VAL A 645 21.80 -13.23 7.94
N LEU A 646 21.93 -14.31 8.68
CA LEU A 646 22.65 -15.51 8.24
C LEU A 646 21.76 -16.40 7.38
N GLU A 647 20.54 -16.68 7.85
CA GLU A 647 19.57 -17.49 7.12
C GLU A 647 18.13 -17.28 7.62
N CYS A 648 17.19 -17.66 6.78
CA CYS A 648 15.77 -17.63 7.08
C CYS A 648 15.31 -18.97 7.64
N MET A 649 14.53 -18.90 8.71
CA MET A 649 14.08 -20.05 9.46
C MET A 649 12.61 -20.40 9.11
N PRO A 650 12.19 -21.65 9.33
CA PRO A 650 10.79 -22.04 9.20
C PRO A 650 9.91 -21.20 10.14
N ASN A 651 8.69 -20.86 9.69
CA ASN A 651 7.75 -20.10 10.50
C ASN A 651 7.38 -20.85 11.79
N GLY A 652 7.55 -20.22 12.95
CA GLY A 652 7.27 -20.79 14.26
C GLY A 652 8.39 -21.69 14.82
N ALA A 653 9.57 -21.73 14.19
CA ALA A 653 10.70 -22.48 14.72
C ALA A 653 11.25 -21.83 16.01
N PRO A 654 11.57 -22.61 17.06
CA PRO A 654 12.22 -22.06 18.25
C PRO A 654 13.68 -21.71 17.96
N CYS A 655 14.21 -20.68 18.63
CA CYS A 655 15.65 -20.41 18.61
C CYS A 655 16.43 -21.57 19.23
N SER A 656 17.59 -21.86 18.64
CA SER A 656 18.55 -22.83 19.18
C SER A 656 19.09 -22.39 20.55
N ASN A 657 19.74 -23.30 21.30
CA ASN A 657 20.34 -22.94 22.60
C ASN A 657 21.45 -21.88 22.50
N ASP A 658 22.11 -21.78 21.34
CA ASP A 658 23.19 -20.82 21.07
C ASP A 658 22.66 -19.50 20.49
N SER A 659 21.34 -19.30 20.50
CA SER A 659 20.68 -18.06 20.12
C SER A 659 19.53 -17.74 21.08
N PHE A 660 19.16 -16.47 21.15
CA PHE A 660 18.02 -16.03 21.94
C PHE A 660 17.00 -15.33 21.05
N SER A 661 15.73 -15.45 21.42
CA SER A 661 14.66 -14.80 20.67
C SER A 661 14.45 -13.38 21.13
N PHE A 662 14.32 -12.47 20.18
CA PHE A 662 13.84 -11.11 20.43
C PHE A 662 12.87 -10.70 19.32
N ARG A 663 12.10 -9.63 19.55
CA ARG A 663 11.13 -9.13 18.56
C ARG A 663 11.71 -7.93 17.83
N VAL A 664 11.44 -7.87 16.52
CA VAL A 664 11.95 -6.86 15.57
C VAL A 664 11.69 -5.41 16.02
N GLY A 665 10.68 -5.18 16.86
CA GLY A 665 10.29 -3.85 17.36
C GLY A 665 11.39 -3.04 18.06
N GLU A 666 12.54 -3.64 18.40
CA GLU A 666 13.63 -2.99 19.11
C GLU A 666 14.74 -2.39 18.21
N SER A 667 14.73 -2.62 16.88
CA SER A 667 15.82 -2.17 15.98
C SER A 667 15.34 -1.59 14.64
N ASN A 668 15.62 -0.30 14.42
CA ASN A 668 15.33 0.43 13.19
C ASN A 668 16.02 -0.14 11.94
N ILE A 669 17.17 -0.81 12.11
CA ILE A 669 17.96 -1.40 11.02
C ILE A 669 17.22 -2.57 10.38
N LEU A 670 16.51 -3.36 11.19
CA LEU A 670 15.81 -4.55 10.72
C LEU A 670 14.50 -4.20 9.99
N ARG A 671 13.82 -3.12 10.39
CA ARG A 671 12.68 -2.54 9.64
C ARG A 671 13.12 -2.02 8.26
N LEU A 672 14.30 -1.40 8.15
CA LEU A 672 14.88 -0.93 6.87
C LEU A 672 15.26 -2.07 5.90
N LEU A 673 15.43 -3.30 6.41
CA LEU A 673 15.79 -4.49 5.61
C LEU A 673 14.57 -5.33 5.19
N GLY A 674 13.34 -4.83 5.34
CA GLY A 674 12.13 -5.47 4.81
C GLY A 674 11.45 -6.48 5.74
N TYR A 675 11.75 -6.45 7.04
CA TYR A 675 11.08 -7.30 8.03
C TYR A 675 9.67 -6.79 8.38
N SER A 676 8.70 -7.71 8.49
CA SER A 676 7.37 -7.46 9.06
C SER A 676 7.01 -8.61 10.00
N ASP A 677 6.82 -8.29 11.29
CA ASP A 677 6.34 -9.16 12.38
C ASP A 677 6.89 -10.59 12.44
N GLY A 678 8.12 -10.73 12.98
CA GLY A 678 8.77 -12.02 13.17
C GLY A 678 9.56 -12.12 14.48
N GLN A 679 9.68 -13.35 14.99
CA GLN A 679 10.63 -13.69 16.05
C GLN A 679 12.01 -13.86 15.42
N LEU A 680 12.97 -13.02 15.82
CA LEU A 680 14.35 -13.12 15.37
C LEU A 680 15.17 -13.90 16.38
N CYS A 681 16.11 -14.71 15.88
CA CYS A 681 17.06 -15.41 16.71
C CYS A 681 18.43 -14.78 16.53
N GLN A 682 18.92 -14.09 17.55
CA GLN A 682 20.28 -13.55 17.55
C GLN A 682 21.22 -14.56 18.21
N MET A 683 22.37 -14.82 17.56
CA MET A 683 23.40 -15.65 18.16
C MET A 683 23.90 -15.04 19.48
N CYS A 684 24.16 -15.89 20.47
CA CYS A 684 24.74 -15.46 21.73
C CYS A 684 26.15 -14.88 21.53
N ASP A 685 26.60 -14.06 22.49
CA ASP A 685 27.99 -13.60 22.54
C ASP A 685 28.95 -14.82 22.57
N HIS A 686 30.11 -14.70 21.93
CA HIS A 686 31.10 -15.77 21.85
C HIS A 686 31.62 -16.24 23.22
N ASN A 687 31.49 -15.42 24.27
CA ASN A 687 31.81 -15.76 25.66
C ASN A 687 30.69 -16.50 26.40
N CYS A 688 29.50 -16.67 25.80
CA CYS A 688 28.36 -17.36 26.39
C CYS A 688 28.29 -18.84 26.01
N LEU A 689 27.83 -19.68 26.95
CA LEU A 689 27.23 -20.99 26.69
C LEU A 689 25.71 -20.83 26.86
N GLY A 690 25.06 -20.35 25.79
CA GLY A 690 23.67 -19.92 25.76
C GLY A 690 23.42 -18.56 26.44
N CYS A 691 22.32 -17.89 26.07
CA CYS A 691 22.00 -16.54 26.54
C CYS A 691 20.48 -16.30 26.70
N TYR A 692 20.12 -15.19 27.31
CA TYR A 692 18.75 -14.68 27.40
C TYR A 692 18.57 -13.33 26.67
N GLY A 693 19.66 -12.74 26.20
CA GLY A 693 19.73 -11.39 25.63
C GLY A 693 21.06 -11.15 24.93
N ALA A 694 21.24 -9.95 24.38
CA ALA A 694 22.45 -9.56 23.67
C ALA A 694 23.62 -9.27 24.62
N GLY A 695 24.83 -9.50 24.13
CA GLY A 695 26.09 -9.15 24.78
C GLY A 695 26.54 -10.11 25.91
N PRO A 696 27.75 -9.89 26.44
CA PRO A 696 28.38 -10.78 27.41
C PRO A 696 27.74 -10.74 28.81
N SER A 697 26.89 -9.76 29.11
CA SER A 697 26.14 -9.64 30.37
C SER A 697 24.90 -10.55 30.42
N SER A 698 24.39 -10.95 29.26
CA SER A 698 23.13 -11.68 29.12
C SER A 698 23.32 -13.19 28.96
N CYS A 699 24.52 -13.71 29.25
CA CYS A 699 24.82 -15.13 29.17
C CYS A 699 24.06 -15.93 30.26
N ARG A 700 23.64 -17.16 29.92
CA ARG A 700 23.16 -18.11 30.94
C ARG A 700 24.32 -18.64 31.77
N ILE A 701 25.41 -18.99 31.08
CA ILE A 701 26.63 -19.56 31.64
C ILE A 701 27.82 -18.93 30.90
N CYS A 702 28.85 -18.48 31.63
CA CYS A 702 30.08 -18.02 31.02
C CYS A 702 30.90 -19.19 30.51
N LYS A 703 31.41 -19.09 29.27
CA LYS A 703 32.28 -20.08 28.66
C LYS A 703 33.62 -20.21 29.37
N LYS A 704 34.15 -19.09 29.89
CA LYS A 704 35.40 -19.03 30.66
C LYS A 704 35.19 -18.39 32.04
N TYR A 705 35.28 -17.07 32.14
CA TYR A 705 35.25 -16.36 33.43
C TYR A 705 34.04 -15.42 33.56
N LYS A 706 33.54 -15.26 34.79
CA LYS A 706 32.55 -14.24 35.14
C LYS A 706 33.25 -13.03 35.78
N ARG A 707 33.28 -11.92 35.05
CA ARG A 707 33.86 -10.65 35.48
C ARG A 707 32.73 -9.70 35.83
N GLU A 708 32.50 -9.51 37.13
CA GLU A 708 31.36 -8.76 37.67
C GLU A 708 30.01 -9.32 37.18
N GLN A 709 29.30 -8.60 36.32
CA GLN A 709 28.04 -9.03 35.71
C GLN A 709 28.18 -9.52 34.27
N GLU A 710 29.40 -9.66 33.74
CA GLU A 710 29.64 -10.03 32.34
C GLU A 710 30.55 -11.26 32.21
N CYS A 711 30.39 -12.02 31.13
CA CYS A 711 31.31 -13.08 30.77
C CYS A 711 32.49 -12.53 29.97
N ALA A 712 33.69 -12.99 30.30
CA ALA A 712 34.91 -12.53 29.65
C ALA A 712 35.89 -13.68 29.43
N ASP A 713 36.76 -13.48 28.44
CA ASP A 713 37.84 -14.42 28.15
C ASP A 713 38.94 -14.42 29.24
N GLU A 714 39.14 -13.29 29.95
CA GLU A 714 40.17 -13.10 30.97
C GLU A 714 39.69 -12.13 32.09
N CYS A 715 40.18 -12.34 33.32
CA CYS A 715 40.00 -11.40 34.44
C CYS A 715 40.89 -10.16 34.27
N PHE A 716 40.53 -9.02 34.87
CA PHE A 716 41.42 -7.86 34.87
C PHE A 716 42.72 -8.15 35.60
N ALA A 717 43.80 -7.42 35.29
CA ALA A 717 45.11 -7.63 35.89
C ALA A 717 45.13 -7.58 37.43
N HIS A 718 44.21 -6.81 38.05
CA HIS A 718 44.05 -6.69 39.50
C HIS A 718 43.02 -7.69 40.08
N GLN A 719 42.67 -8.72 39.32
CA GLN A 719 41.74 -9.77 39.68
C GLN A 719 42.34 -11.16 39.39
N PHE A 720 41.82 -12.17 40.06
CA PHE A 720 42.16 -13.59 39.83
C PHE A 720 40.87 -14.43 39.80
N PRO A 721 40.81 -15.52 39.04
CA PRO A 721 39.66 -16.41 39.03
C PRO A 721 39.64 -17.27 40.29
N ASN A 722 38.49 -17.37 40.95
CA ASN A 722 38.27 -18.36 41.99
C ASN A 722 37.97 -19.75 41.40
N LEU A 723 37.70 -20.75 42.25
CA LEU A 723 37.39 -22.13 41.82
C LEU A 723 36.13 -22.24 40.93
N ASP A 724 35.23 -21.26 41.01
CA ASP A 724 34.01 -21.16 40.19
C ASP A 724 34.21 -20.27 38.95
N ASN A 725 35.46 -19.94 38.59
CA ASN A 725 35.83 -19.03 37.50
C ASN A 725 35.24 -17.61 37.61
N ILE A 726 34.93 -17.16 38.83
CA ILE A 726 34.50 -15.79 39.13
C ILE A 726 35.73 -14.94 39.43
N CYS A 727 35.89 -13.83 38.72
CA CYS A 727 36.99 -12.89 38.93
C CYS A 727 36.81 -12.16 40.26
N GLN A 728 37.75 -12.37 41.18
CA GLN A 728 37.82 -11.71 42.48
C GLN A 728 38.98 -10.72 42.52
N ASN A 729 38.82 -9.63 43.27
CA ASN A 729 39.87 -8.64 43.42
C ASN A 729 41.06 -9.20 44.20
N CYS A 730 42.26 -8.85 43.76
CA CYS A 730 43.49 -9.14 44.49
C CYS A 730 43.50 -8.43 45.86
N HIS A 731 44.36 -8.91 46.76
CA HIS A 731 44.67 -8.18 47.99
C HIS A 731 45.14 -6.75 47.67
N ARG A 732 44.82 -5.77 48.53
CA ARG A 732 44.99 -4.33 48.26
C ARG A 732 46.44 -3.91 47.93
N GLU A 733 47.41 -4.68 48.40
CA GLU A 733 48.85 -4.47 48.16
C GLU A 733 49.37 -5.18 46.91
N CYS A 734 48.55 -5.97 46.21
CA CYS A 734 48.90 -6.60 44.95
C CYS A 734 48.53 -5.69 43.76
N ARG A 735 49.41 -5.65 42.76
CA ARG A 735 49.12 -5.13 41.41
C ARG A 735 48.55 -6.21 40.50
N THR A 736 49.08 -7.43 40.62
CA THR A 736 48.57 -8.66 40.01
C THR A 736 48.68 -9.79 41.02
N CYS A 737 47.83 -10.81 40.97
CA CYS A 737 47.79 -11.86 41.98
C CYS A 737 47.35 -13.22 41.41
N SER A 738 47.62 -14.27 42.18
CA SER A 738 47.08 -15.62 41.98
C SER A 738 46.00 -15.99 43.00
N GLY A 739 45.81 -15.15 44.03
CA GLY A 739 44.84 -15.25 45.11
C GLY A 739 44.52 -13.89 45.74
N GLY A 740 43.53 -13.82 46.62
CA GLY A 740 42.95 -12.53 47.06
C GLY A 740 42.95 -12.25 48.55
N SER A 741 43.18 -13.26 49.38
CA SER A 741 43.00 -13.14 50.83
C SER A 741 44.26 -12.68 51.54
N SER A 742 45.42 -12.85 50.92
CA SER A 742 46.71 -12.64 51.56
C SER A 742 47.64 -11.73 50.74
N PRO A 743 48.44 -10.87 51.38
CA PRO A 743 49.54 -10.17 50.71
C PRO A 743 50.64 -11.09 50.16
N TYR A 744 50.60 -12.39 50.49
CA TYR A 744 51.46 -13.44 49.93
C TYR A 744 50.96 -13.97 48.58
N ASP A 745 49.70 -13.73 48.24
CA ASP A 745 49.09 -14.24 47.01
C ASP A 745 49.43 -13.36 45.78
N CYS A 746 50.22 -12.30 46.00
CA CYS A 746 50.58 -11.32 44.98
C CYS A 746 51.65 -11.87 44.03
N ILE A 747 51.41 -11.72 42.72
CA ILE A 747 52.42 -11.96 41.68
C ILE A 747 53.29 -10.72 41.48
N ARG A 748 52.73 -9.52 41.67
CA ARG A 748 53.45 -8.24 41.66
C ARG A 748 52.93 -7.33 42.75
N CYS A 749 53.84 -6.69 43.49
CA CYS A 749 53.48 -5.73 44.53
C CYS A 749 53.10 -4.36 43.97
N ARG A 750 52.18 -3.68 44.65
CA ARG A 750 51.81 -2.29 44.39
C ARG A 750 52.83 -1.31 44.98
N HIS A 751 53.39 -1.64 46.15
CA HIS A 751 54.37 -0.82 46.87
C HIS A 751 55.69 -1.55 47.04
N PHE A 752 55.88 -2.33 48.11
CA PHE A 752 57.14 -3.02 48.42
C PHE A 752 56.97 -4.54 48.44
N GLU A 753 57.99 -5.26 47.97
CA GLU A 753 58.15 -6.71 48.11
C GLU A 753 59.07 -7.02 49.30
N VAL A 754 58.62 -7.85 50.23
CA VAL A 754 59.39 -8.29 51.39
C VAL A 754 59.86 -9.71 51.15
N LEU A 755 61.18 -9.94 51.25
CA LEU A 755 61.82 -11.24 51.05
C LEU A 755 62.02 -11.92 52.42
N GLU A 756 61.08 -12.76 52.83
CA GLU A 756 61.25 -13.63 54.00
C GLU A 756 61.86 -14.96 53.55
N SER A 757 62.72 -15.55 54.38
CA SER A 757 63.59 -16.73 54.12
C SER A 757 63.14 -17.77 53.07
N GLU A 758 61.84 -18.05 52.94
CA GLU A 758 61.28 -18.89 51.86
C GLU A 758 59.99 -18.37 51.19
N ASN A 759 59.46 -17.20 51.57
CA ASN A 759 58.23 -16.64 51.00
C ASN A 759 58.34 -15.13 50.77
N THR A 760 57.73 -14.63 49.69
CA THR A 760 57.62 -13.19 49.43
C THR A 760 56.21 -12.69 49.66
N TYR A 761 56.08 -11.48 50.21
CA TYR A 761 54.79 -10.84 50.36
C TYR A 761 54.87 -9.34 50.13
N CYS A 762 53.73 -8.76 49.77
CA CYS A 762 53.63 -7.33 49.50
C CYS A 762 53.22 -6.55 50.74
N ALA A 763 53.96 -5.48 51.02
CA ALA A 763 53.68 -4.58 52.13
C ALA A 763 53.56 -3.14 51.64
N LYS A 764 52.71 -2.37 52.34
CA LYS A 764 52.55 -0.93 52.10
C LYS A 764 53.80 -0.15 52.51
N GLU A 765 54.46 -0.59 53.58
CA GLU A 765 55.67 -0.02 54.18
C GLU A 765 56.57 -1.17 54.66
N CYS A 766 57.88 -0.92 54.74
CA CYS A 766 58.83 -1.94 55.16
C CYS A 766 58.65 -2.33 56.65
N PRO A 767 58.48 -3.64 56.95
CA PRO A 767 58.22 -4.12 58.31
C PRO A 767 59.46 -4.00 59.22
N PRO A 768 59.31 -4.04 60.56
CA PRO A 768 60.43 -3.88 61.49
C PRO A 768 61.59 -4.86 61.29
N ASP A 769 61.30 -6.09 60.86
CA ASP A 769 62.30 -7.14 60.63
C ASP A 769 63.07 -6.97 59.31
N TYR A 770 62.50 -6.21 58.36
CA TYR A 770 63.10 -5.85 57.07
C TYR A 770 62.93 -4.35 56.81
N PRO A 771 63.51 -3.47 57.62
CA PRO A 771 63.07 -2.08 57.72
C PRO A 771 63.60 -1.17 56.60
N TYR A 772 64.45 -1.68 55.70
CA TYR A 772 65.18 -0.85 54.73
C TYR A 772 64.72 -1.06 53.29
N ASP A 773 64.43 0.03 52.57
CA ASP A 773 64.14 0.00 51.13
C ASP A 773 65.44 0.04 50.30
N ASP A 774 65.63 -0.95 49.41
CA ASP A 774 66.79 -1.04 48.52
C ASP A 774 66.73 -0.13 47.27
N ARG A 775 65.68 0.72 47.17
CA ARG A 775 65.31 1.58 46.02
C ARG A 775 64.84 0.83 44.78
N LYS A 776 64.70 -0.49 44.84
CA LYS A 776 64.05 -1.32 43.82
C LYS A 776 62.65 -1.75 44.26
N SER A 777 62.13 -1.10 45.30
CA SER A 777 60.89 -1.48 45.97
C SER A 777 60.97 -2.83 46.69
N HIS A 778 62.16 -3.22 47.17
CA HIS A 778 62.31 -4.38 48.04
C HIS A 778 62.67 -3.95 49.46
N CYS A 779 62.04 -4.58 50.44
CA CYS A 779 62.39 -4.44 51.84
C CYS A 779 63.43 -5.49 52.21
N VAL A 780 64.58 -5.03 52.71
CA VAL A 780 65.73 -5.86 53.06
C VAL A 780 66.10 -5.68 54.53
N ALA A 781 66.59 -6.74 55.16
CA ALA A 781 67.08 -6.70 56.55
C ALA A 781 68.41 -5.92 56.67
N SER A 782 69.19 -5.89 55.60
CA SER A 782 70.44 -5.15 55.50
C SER A 782 70.66 -4.67 54.07
N CYS A 783 71.22 -3.48 53.90
CA CYS A 783 71.48 -2.95 52.57
C CYS A 783 72.45 -3.84 51.75
N PRO A 784 72.23 -3.98 50.43
CA PRO A 784 73.13 -4.71 49.53
C PRO A 784 74.57 -4.16 49.54
N GLU A 785 75.51 -4.95 49.03
CA GLU A 785 76.93 -4.56 48.97
C GLU A 785 77.14 -3.20 48.27
N ASN A 786 78.08 -2.41 48.81
CA ASN A 786 78.37 -1.03 48.39
C ASN A 786 77.22 -0.03 48.57
N GLN A 787 76.29 -0.32 49.48
CA GLN A 787 75.29 0.63 49.97
C GLN A 787 75.37 0.76 51.50
N TYR A 788 74.88 1.87 52.04
CA TYR A 788 74.75 2.12 53.47
C TYR A 788 73.30 2.52 53.81
N VAL A 789 72.91 2.29 55.06
CA VAL A 789 71.59 2.70 55.57
C VAL A 789 71.61 4.19 55.86
N ASN A 790 70.74 4.96 55.20
CA ASN A 790 70.41 6.31 55.69
C ASN A 790 69.41 6.19 56.84
N LYS A 791 69.88 6.36 58.08
CA LYS A 791 69.08 6.21 59.30
C LYS A 791 67.93 7.23 59.42
N ALA A 792 67.93 8.32 58.65
CA ALA A 792 66.85 9.30 58.68
C ALA A 792 65.66 8.90 57.78
N THR A 793 65.92 8.15 56.71
CA THR A 793 64.90 7.77 55.72
C THR A 793 64.65 6.27 55.65
N ASN A 794 65.45 5.45 56.34
CA ASN A 794 65.45 3.98 56.24
C ASN A 794 65.58 3.48 54.79
N VAL A 795 66.29 4.23 53.94
CA VAL A 795 66.56 3.87 52.54
C VAL A 795 68.04 3.55 52.38
N CYS A 796 68.33 2.49 51.63
CA CYS A 796 69.69 2.15 51.24
C CYS A 796 70.21 3.16 50.21
N MET A 797 71.36 3.76 50.53
CA MET A 797 72.02 4.75 49.70
C MET A 797 73.36 4.20 49.21
N ALA A 798 73.71 4.49 47.97
CA ALA A 798 74.98 4.04 47.40
C ALA A 798 76.16 4.67 48.13
N CYS A 799 77.20 3.87 48.37
CA CYS A 799 78.49 4.35 48.82
C CYS A 799 79.15 5.24 47.77
N HIS A 800 80.11 6.07 48.21
CA HIS A 800 80.95 6.81 47.27
C HIS A 800 81.64 5.85 46.29
N GLN A 801 81.78 6.25 45.02
CA GLN A 801 82.35 5.39 43.96
C GLN A 801 83.79 4.92 44.22
N GLN A 802 84.50 5.60 45.12
CA GLN A 802 85.88 5.27 45.52
C GLN A 802 85.93 4.29 46.70
N CYS A 803 84.78 3.87 47.25
CA CYS A 803 84.69 2.83 48.26
C CYS A 803 84.70 1.43 47.62
N LEU A 804 85.27 0.47 48.34
CA LEU A 804 85.28 -0.94 48.01
C LEU A 804 84.82 -1.73 49.25
N GLY A 805 83.87 -2.66 49.07
CA GLY A 805 83.38 -3.53 50.13
C GLY A 805 82.41 -2.88 51.13
N GLY A 806 81.97 -1.64 50.90
CA GLY A 806 80.99 -0.93 51.75
C GLY A 806 81.48 0.42 52.31
N CYS A 807 80.59 1.12 53.02
CA CYS A 807 80.82 2.42 53.63
C CYS A 807 79.86 2.69 54.79
N PHE A 808 80.20 3.65 55.65
CA PHE A 808 79.31 4.13 56.73
C PHE A 808 78.39 5.28 56.28
N ASN A 809 78.80 6.04 55.26
CA ASN A 809 78.02 7.09 54.59
C ASN A 809 78.59 7.35 53.19
N ASP A 810 78.03 8.32 52.44
CA ASP A 810 78.43 8.64 51.07
C ASP A 810 79.74 9.44 50.93
N GLN A 811 80.47 9.67 52.02
CA GLN A 811 81.74 10.40 52.00
C GLN A 811 82.92 9.50 51.65
N ARG A 812 83.90 10.10 50.96
CA ARG A 812 85.18 9.47 50.60
C ARG A 812 85.98 8.99 51.81
N SER A 813 85.78 9.62 52.95
CA SER A 813 86.44 9.31 54.22
C SER A 813 85.86 8.10 54.96
N SER A 814 84.65 7.67 54.56
CA SER A 814 83.83 6.73 55.33
C SER A 814 83.69 5.38 54.64
N CYS A 815 84.59 5.06 53.70
CA CYS A 815 84.68 3.76 53.05
C CYS A 815 85.28 2.71 53.99
N PHE A 816 84.81 1.46 53.92
CA PHE A 816 85.46 0.35 54.63
C PHE A 816 86.86 0.08 54.07
N GLN A 817 86.99 0.11 52.74
CA GLN A 817 88.26 0.07 52.01
C GLN A 817 88.23 1.03 50.82
N CYS A 818 89.39 1.54 50.43
CA CYS A 818 89.53 2.37 49.22
C CYS A 818 89.68 1.47 47.99
N ARG A 819 88.96 1.80 46.91
CA ARG A 819 89.06 1.09 45.63
C ARG A 819 90.44 1.23 44.99
N ASN A 820 91.07 2.39 45.13
CA ASN A 820 92.33 2.73 44.48
C ASN A 820 93.42 3.10 45.49
N VAL A 821 93.38 4.33 46.02
CA VAL A 821 94.39 4.81 46.97
C VAL A 821 93.75 5.53 48.16
N ARG A 822 94.40 5.45 49.32
CA ARG A 822 94.04 6.20 50.51
C ARG A 822 95.00 7.36 50.73
N HIS A 823 94.48 8.57 50.88
CA HIS A 823 95.24 9.75 51.25
C HIS A 823 94.62 10.40 52.49
N GLY A 824 95.31 10.27 53.63
CA GLY A 824 94.73 10.65 54.93
C GLY A 824 93.46 9.83 55.23
N PRO A 825 92.36 10.46 55.66
CA PRO A 825 91.10 9.76 55.88
C PRO A 825 90.39 9.38 54.58
N ASP A 826 90.67 10.04 53.45
CA ASP A 826 89.89 9.92 52.21
C ASP A 826 90.39 8.85 51.24
N CYS A 827 89.44 8.18 50.60
CA CYS A 827 89.67 7.33 49.44
C CYS A 827 89.61 8.16 48.15
N LEU A 828 90.71 8.12 47.38
CA LEU A 828 90.88 8.85 46.13
C LEU A 828 91.20 7.90 44.99
N GLU A 829 91.00 8.38 43.77
CA GLU A 829 91.30 7.62 42.55
C GLU A 829 92.82 7.54 42.29
N LYS A 830 93.56 8.62 42.61
CA LYS A 830 95.02 8.74 42.46
C LYS A 830 95.60 9.60 43.58
N CYS A 831 96.89 9.44 43.85
CA CYS A 831 97.57 10.26 44.87
C CYS A 831 97.68 11.72 44.42
N PRO A 832 97.49 12.69 45.32
CA PRO A 832 97.72 14.10 45.01
C PRO A 832 99.18 14.37 44.62
N PRO A 833 99.46 15.47 43.90
CA PRO A 833 100.82 15.87 43.56
C PRO A 833 101.74 15.92 44.79
N GLY A 834 102.94 15.33 44.71
CA GLY A 834 103.89 15.22 45.83
C GLY A 834 103.79 13.93 46.67
N TYR A 835 102.83 13.06 46.36
CA TYR A 835 102.66 11.75 46.99
C TYR A 835 102.69 10.63 45.94
N MET A 836 103.36 9.52 46.25
CA MET A 836 103.38 8.30 45.43
C MET A 836 102.50 7.20 46.03
N ASN A 837 101.91 6.36 45.18
CA ASN A 837 101.13 5.20 45.62
C ASN A 837 102.08 4.10 46.11
N ASN A 838 102.05 3.80 47.41
CA ASN A 838 102.70 2.65 47.99
C ASN A 838 101.64 1.67 48.52
N SER A 839 101.43 0.57 47.79
CA SER A 839 100.52 -0.50 48.18
C SER A 839 99.10 -0.02 48.56
N GLY A 840 98.56 0.95 47.82
CA GLY A 840 97.22 1.50 48.04
C GLY A 840 97.13 2.66 49.02
N ILE A 841 98.25 3.19 49.52
CA ILE A 841 98.31 4.37 50.40
C ILE A 841 99.25 5.41 49.79
N CYS A 842 98.83 6.68 49.80
CA CYS A 842 99.63 7.79 49.31
C CYS A 842 100.65 8.23 50.36
N ILE A 843 101.94 8.00 50.06
CA ILE A 843 103.08 8.41 50.90
C ILE A 843 103.86 9.53 50.21
N VAL A 844 104.54 10.37 50.99
CA VAL A 844 105.34 11.49 50.45
C VAL A 844 106.47 10.94 49.58
N ASP A 845 106.66 11.49 48.38
CA ASP A 845 107.72 11.09 47.46
C ASP A 845 109.12 11.46 48.04
N PRO A 846 110.04 10.49 48.26
CA PRO A 846 111.37 10.76 48.82
C PRO A 846 112.31 11.48 47.85
N SER A 847 111.97 11.57 46.56
CA SER A 847 112.79 12.24 45.53
C SER A 847 112.49 13.74 45.49
N GLY A 848 112.91 14.46 46.54
CA GLY A 848 112.64 15.88 46.79
C GLY A 848 112.94 16.85 45.64
N VAL A 849 112.04 16.91 44.67
CA VAL A 849 111.94 17.94 43.64
C VAL A 849 110.50 18.46 43.67
N VAL A 850 110.31 19.59 44.33
CA VAL A 850 109.08 20.38 44.24
C VAL A 850 109.06 21.05 42.86
N PRO A 851 108.06 20.79 41.98
CA PRO A 851 107.81 21.67 40.85
C PRO A 851 107.07 22.90 41.37
N HIS A 852 107.64 24.08 41.17
CA HIS A 852 106.97 25.35 41.37
C HIS A 852 105.71 25.45 40.50
N MET A 853 104.60 25.82 41.15
CA MET A 853 103.33 26.32 40.59
C MET A 853 103.53 27.56 39.70
N PRO A 854 102.55 27.84 38.82
CA PRO A 854 101.58 28.89 39.16
C PRO A 854 100.23 28.36 39.63
#